data_AF-A0A081N9I2-F1
#
_entry.id   AF-A0A081N9I2-F1
#
_cell.length_a   1.000
_cell.length_b   1.000
_cell.length_c   1.000
_cell.angle_alpha   90.00
_cell.angle_beta   90.00
_cell.angle_gamma   90.00
#
_symmetry.space_group_name_H-M   'P 1'
#
loop_
_entity.id
_entity.type
_entity.pdbx_description
1 polymer ?
#
loop_
_entity_poly.entity_id
_entity_poly.type
_entity_poly.pdbx_seq_one_letter_code
_entity_poly.pdbx_strand_id
1 'polypeptide(L)'
;MTDELNPVETEEESAVDGSRRTYSLKNLFLDPNNYRLINEPEYTEVAEEQAKDKQVERRTSRLLTGAKNQNIRDLVDSFKANGYLPVDQIQVKKLENGGFLVVEGNRRIAALKFLEKEYDEKAIDLGKLNPEIFSKVPVVIYQEGDELHHLTVMALKHISGNKKWGEWNQARLLEDMHTHHHLSENQICERIGISKVELRRSLRALSLVEQYQDSDYGDQFTETKFPLFREAVRNAALKDWLSWNENGYKAEQAEHRELFFSWLSREPVEADEEELGFADEYLEPALIKRDDVSLLGKMINDESAIAQLKISRDINIAYRSSNQILKERQEAAIRSVNQDIQSLSALQVSGENLTELESAYGRLKTIIDRTRASGLSGVAQLEVFHDRINQHFSSIHIRQYKRLQEFQLKAPSRINLFAGLNNSGKTTLLEAIYLLTRQNDFTGLLETVRRRGKVAEDHLNPEWFVSQLGDDIQIEGCFDDLQSEVAIKHFKETDTSIDKSRYLESVEISTSYGNHNQEALTRIYKGRDRETQAAGIKTLCPVVFSSPFFLNEPHRYATYYHKSTQSKALPKIFEFIQEKVLNTITDIRLVDEWQRFLVSDTRYDSAFDLTDYGEGLQRIFFISLLFASAQNGVVLIDEFENAIHADLIADFSGFIYELSVYFNVQVFLTSHSKECIDAFVNNIPDQSQLAVCALVENPDEQEDNIRIVAREFTGKKFSKLLKAGNVDLRRAH
;
A
#
# COMPACT_ATOMS: atom_id res chain seq x y z
N MET A 1 9.00 -5.36 -97.33
CA MET A 1 8.03 -6.32 -97.89
C MET A 1 8.36 -7.65 -97.23
N THR A 2 7.87 -7.88 -96.01
CA THR A 2 6.50 -8.34 -95.64
C THR A 2 6.30 -9.82 -95.93
N ASP A 3 5.97 -10.52 -94.85
CA ASP A 3 5.04 -11.66 -94.69
C ASP A 3 5.67 -12.79 -93.90
N GLU A 4 5.40 -12.84 -92.59
CA GLU A 4 4.17 -13.35 -91.94
C GLU A 4 4.25 -14.85 -91.74
N LEU A 5 4.41 -15.25 -90.48
CA LEU A 5 3.92 -16.53 -89.95
C LEU A 5 3.47 -16.27 -88.52
N ASN A 6 2.19 -15.90 -88.40
CA ASN A 6 1.42 -15.94 -87.16
C ASN A 6 1.46 -17.34 -86.54
N PRO A 7 1.32 -17.44 -85.22
CA PRO A 7 0.45 -18.45 -84.64
C PRO A 7 -0.62 -17.79 -83.77
N VAL A 8 -1.82 -17.76 -84.35
CA VAL A 8 -3.12 -18.11 -83.77
C VAL A 8 -3.35 -17.74 -82.30
N GLU A 9 -4.15 -16.68 -82.16
CA GLU A 9 -5.04 -16.44 -81.03
C GLU A 9 -5.94 -17.66 -80.78
N THR A 10 -5.95 -18.16 -79.55
CA THR A 10 -7.10 -18.86 -78.99
C THR A 10 -7.61 -18.03 -77.83
N GLU A 11 -8.55 -17.14 -78.15
CA GLU A 11 -9.48 -16.55 -77.20
C GLU A 11 -10.44 -17.64 -76.70
N GLU A 12 -10.29 -18.05 -75.44
CA GLU A 12 -11.43 -18.50 -74.65
C GLU A 12 -11.63 -17.46 -73.53
N GLU A 13 -12.54 -16.52 -73.80
CA GLU A 13 -13.08 -15.62 -72.79
C GLU A 13 -13.84 -16.41 -71.73
N SER A 14 -13.27 -16.47 -70.52
CA SER A 14 -14.06 -16.54 -69.31
C SER A 14 -13.79 -15.28 -68.51
N ALA A 15 -14.74 -14.36 -68.56
CA ALA A 15 -14.76 -13.17 -67.72
C ALA A 15 -14.79 -13.62 -66.24
N VAL A 16 -13.98 -12.96 -65.41
CA VAL A 16 -13.77 -13.13 -63.95
C VAL A 16 -12.50 -13.93 -63.56
N ASP A 17 -11.32 -13.49 -63.99
CA ASP A 17 -10.10 -13.52 -63.16
C ASP A 17 -9.07 -12.53 -63.74
N GLY A 18 -8.48 -11.64 -62.94
CA GLY A 18 -7.45 -10.73 -63.42
C GLY A 18 -6.27 -11.53 -63.97
N SER A 19 -5.96 -11.39 -65.27
CA SER A 19 -5.05 -12.28 -65.99
C SER A 19 -3.68 -12.38 -65.29
N ARG A 20 -3.42 -13.50 -64.60
CA ARG A 20 -2.11 -13.79 -64.01
C ARG A 20 -1.10 -13.97 -65.12
N ARG A 21 -0.10 -13.08 -65.18
CA ARG A 21 1.00 -13.15 -66.16
C ARG A 21 2.31 -13.44 -65.44
N THR A 22 3.26 -14.03 -66.14
CA THR A 22 4.60 -14.27 -65.60
C THR A 22 5.60 -13.38 -66.30
N TYR A 23 6.47 -12.73 -65.52
CA TYR A 23 7.55 -11.89 -66.05
C TYR A 23 8.87 -12.23 -65.36
N SER A 24 9.98 -11.96 -66.05
CA SER A 24 11.30 -12.04 -65.44
C SER A 24 11.45 -10.99 -64.34
N LEU A 25 12.13 -11.37 -63.26
CA LEU A 25 12.44 -10.50 -62.13
C LEU A 25 13.20 -9.23 -62.55
N LYS A 26 13.97 -9.28 -63.65
CA LYS A 26 14.68 -8.14 -64.24
C LYS A 26 13.75 -7.05 -64.79
N ASN A 27 12.50 -7.41 -65.10
CA ASN A 27 11.50 -6.46 -65.60
C ASN A 27 10.64 -5.85 -64.48
N LEU A 28 10.88 -6.24 -63.22
CA LEU A 28 10.13 -5.79 -62.05
C LEU A 28 10.97 -4.81 -61.22
N PHE A 29 10.55 -3.55 -61.17
CA PHE A 29 11.23 -2.47 -60.44
C PHE A 29 10.55 -2.23 -59.10
N LEU A 30 11.35 -2.06 -58.05
CA LEU A 30 10.84 -1.77 -56.70
C LEU A 30 10.33 -0.33 -56.66
N ASP A 31 9.23 -0.10 -55.94
CA ASP A 31 8.64 1.22 -55.78
C ASP A 31 9.48 2.09 -54.81
N PRO A 32 10.10 3.19 -55.29
CA PRO A 32 10.90 4.09 -54.46
C PRO A 32 10.07 4.92 -53.49
N ASN A 33 8.77 5.16 -53.76
CA ASN A 33 7.88 5.95 -52.93
C ASN A 33 7.02 5.07 -52.01
N ASN A 34 7.43 3.82 -51.80
CA ASN A 34 6.67 2.90 -50.99
C ASN A 34 6.56 3.42 -49.55
N TYR A 35 5.35 3.38 -48.99
CA TYR A 35 5.08 3.83 -47.62
C TYR A 35 5.92 3.17 -46.51
N ARG A 36 6.58 2.04 -46.79
CA ARG A 36 7.56 1.43 -45.89
C ARG A 36 8.91 2.14 -45.82
N LEU A 37 9.17 3.08 -46.74
CA LEU A 37 10.44 3.76 -46.91
C LEU A 37 10.39 5.22 -46.46
N ILE A 38 9.19 5.79 -46.26
CA ILE A 38 8.98 7.21 -45.92
C ILE A 38 9.73 7.62 -44.63
N ASN A 39 10.04 6.66 -43.77
CA ASN A 39 10.72 6.81 -42.50
C ASN A 39 12.26 6.66 -42.57
N GLU A 40 12.82 6.25 -43.71
CA GLU A 40 14.26 6.00 -43.83
C GLU A 40 15.03 7.32 -44.03
N PRO A 41 16.14 7.59 -43.31
CA PRO A 41 16.86 8.86 -43.40
C PRO A 41 17.36 9.24 -44.79
N GLU A 42 17.61 8.23 -45.64
CA GLU A 42 18.09 8.41 -47.01
C GLU A 42 16.95 8.41 -48.05
N TYR A 43 15.69 8.39 -47.61
CA TYR A 43 14.51 8.47 -48.46
C TYR A 43 14.40 9.85 -49.11
N THR A 44 14.10 9.87 -50.40
CA THR A 44 13.66 11.06 -51.11
C THR A 44 12.55 10.63 -52.05
N GLU A 45 11.54 11.49 -52.24
CA GLU A 45 10.51 11.27 -53.23
C GLU A 45 11.14 11.23 -54.63
N VAL A 46 10.68 10.30 -55.48
CA VAL A 46 11.21 10.07 -56.82
C VAL A 46 10.07 9.99 -57.82
N ALA A 47 10.17 10.69 -58.95
CA ALA A 47 9.20 10.54 -60.03
C ALA A 47 9.20 9.10 -60.58
N GLU A 48 8.03 8.54 -60.90
CA GLU A 48 7.90 7.13 -61.33
C GLU A 48 8.82 6.76 -62.51
N GLU A 49 9.07 7.71 -63.42
CA GLU A 49 9.97 7.56 -64.58
C GLU A 49 11.42 7.26 -64.19
N GLN A 50 11.85 7.74 -63.02
CA GLN A 50 13.20 7.60 -62.49
C GLN A 50 13.39 6.32 -61.65
N ALA A 51 12.33 5.52 -61.45
CA ALA A 51 12.41 4.26 -60.70
C ALA A 51 13.39 3.24 -61.31
N LYS A 52 13.74 3.42 -62.60
CA LYS A 52 14.73 2.60 -63.32
C LYS A 52 16.18 3.07 -63.19
N ASP A 53 16.42 4.25 -62.62
CA ASP A 53 17.77 4.71 -62.40
C ASP A 53 18.50 3.71 -61.49
N LYS A 54 19.68 3.27 -61.90
CA LYS A 54 20.49 2.29 -61.15
C LYS A 54 20.81 2.77 -59.74
N GLN A 55 20.95 4.07 -59.51
CA GLN A 55 21.18 4.63 -58.18
C GLN A 55 19.92 4.55 -57.33
N VAL A 56 18.76 4.92 -57.90
CA VAL A 56 17.45 4.82 -57.23
C VAL A 56 17.14 3.36 -56.89
N GLU A 57 17.27 2.44 -57.85
CA GLU A 57 16.98 1.02 -57.64
C GLU A 57 17.87 0.41 -56.53
N ARG A 58 19.17 0.75 -56.51
CA ARG A 58 20.09 0.30 -55.45
C ARG A 58 19.71 0.84 -54.09
N ARG A 59 19.35 2.13 -54.02
CA ARG A 59 18.91 2.78 -52.78
C ARG A 59 17.62 2.13 -52.28
N THR A 60 16.59 2.06 -53.12
CA THR A 60 15.29 1.45 -52.80
C THR A 60 15.45 0.00 -52.35
N SER A 61 16.28 -0.78 -53.04
CA SER A 61 16.57 -2.17 -52.66
C SER A 61 17.23 -2.25 -51.28
N ARG A 62 18.26 -1.43 -51.00
CA ARG A 62 18.94 -1.42 -49.69
C ARG A 62 18.01 -1.02 -48.55
N LEU A 63 17.14 -0.02 -48.77
CA LEU A 63 16.15 0.42 -47.78
C LEU A 63 15.11 -0.68 -47.50
N LEU A 64 14.59 -1.34 -48.55
CA LEU A 64 13.62 -2.43 -48.39
C LEU A 64 14.19 -3.69 -47.75
N THR A 65 15.46 -4.03 -47.98
CA THR A 65 16.10 -5.18 -47.33
C THR A 65 16.57 -4.87 -45.91
N GLY A 66 16.94 -3.62 -45.64
CA GLY A 66 17.46 -3.17 -44.36
C GLY A 66 18.89 -3.66 -44.08
N ALA A 67 19.48 -3.17 -42.98
CA ALA A 67 20.81 -3.59 -42.55
C ALA A 67 20.87 -5.12 -42.35
N LYS A 68 21.85 -5.77 -42.96
CA LYS A 68 22.02 -7.24 -42.93
C LYS A 68 20.76 -8.02 -43.36
N ASN A 69 19.91 -7.45 -44.22
CA ASN A 69 18.70 -8.06 -44.76
C ASN A 69 17.60 -8.38 -43.71
N GLN A 70 17.63 -7.70 -42.56
CA GLN A 70 16.70 -7.96 -41.46
C GLN A 70 15.22 -7.82 -41.86
N ASN A 71 14.89 -6.91 -42.79
CA ASN A 71 13.51 -6.62 -43.19
C ASN A 71 12.92 -7.68 -44.15
N ILE A 72 13.74 -8.60 -44.67
CA ILE A 72 13.30 -9.65 -45.61
C ILE A 72 13.66 -11.07 -45.17
N ARG A 73 14.30 -11.22 -44.00
CA ARG A 73 14.84 -12.50 -43.53
C ARG A 73 13.76 -13.59 -43.39
N ASP A 74 12.61 -13.22 -42.85
CA ASP A 74 11.41 -14.06 -42.76
C ASP A 74 10.96 -14.62 -44.12
N LEU A 75 10.94 -13.78 -45.16
CA LEU A 75 10.57 -14.17 -46.51
C LEU A 75 11.65 -15.04 -47.17
N VAL A 76 12.92 -14.70 -46.96
CA VAL A 76 14.05 -15.50 -47.44
C VAL A 76 14.01 -16.91 -46.85
N ASP A 77 13.83 -17.03 -45.54
CA ASP A 77 13.75 -18.32 -44.84
C ASP A 77 12.51 -19.11 -45.30
N SER A 78 11.35 -18.44 -45.44
CA SER A 78 10.13 -19.06 -45.96
C SER A 78 10.29 -19.57 -47.39
N PHE A 79 10.91 -18.79 -48.29
CA PHE A 79 11.14 -19.22 -49.67
C PHE A 79 12.08 -20.43 -49.74
N LYS A 80 13.16 -20.45 -48.94
CA LYS A 80 14.06 -21.61 -48.89
C LYS A 80 13.39 -22.85 -48.32
N ALA A 81 12.55 -22.71 -47.30
CA ALA A 81 11.90 -23.84 -46.64
C ALA A 81 10.73 -24.45 -47.45
N ASN A 82 9.94 -23.61 -48.13
CA ASN A 82 8.66 -23.99 -48.73
C ASN A 82 8.58 -23.79 -50.26
N GLY A 83 9.57 -23.13 -50.86
CA GLY A 83 9.47 -22.65 -52.23
C GLY A 83 8.57 -21.42 -52.37
N TYR A 84 8.29 -21.01 -53.61
CA TYR A 84 7.42 -19.87 -53.89
C TYR A 84 5.95 -20.29 -53.77
N LEU A 85 5.23 -19.73 -52.79
CA LEU A 85 3.81 -19.97 -52.59
C LEU A 85 2.98 -18.78 -53.13
N PRO A 86 2.05 -18.98 -54.08
CA PRO A 86 1.26 -17.90 -54.69
C PRO A 86 0.08 -17.46 -53.80
N VAL A 87 0.33 -17.20 -52.51
CA VAL A 87 -0.73 -16.89 -51.52
C VAL A 87 -1.16 -15.43 -51.61
N ASP A 88 -0.21 -14.48 -51.64
CA ASP A 88 -0.53 -13.08 -51.99
C ASP A 88 0.02 -12.80 -53.38
N GLN A 89 -0.82 -12.29 -54.27
CA GLN A 89 -0.39 -11.95 -55.63
C GLN A 89 0.42 -10.65 -55.62
N ILE A 90 1.51 -10.64 -56.39
CA ILE A 90 2.33 -9.44 -56.61
C ILE A 90 1.63 -8.59 -57.66
N GLN A 91 1.40 -7.31 -57.37
CA GLN A 91 0.70 -6.40 -58.27
C GLN A 91 1.66 -5.37 -58.84
N VAL A 92 1.55 -5.11 -60.14
CA VAL A 92 2.50 -4.28 -60.85
C VAL A 92 1.81 -3.31 -61.81
N LYS A 93 2.31 -2.08 -61.90
CA LYS A 93 1.88 -1.04 -62.85
C LYS A 93 2.84 -1.03 -64.04
N LYS A 94 2.33 -0.87 -65.26
CA LYS A 94 3.18 -0.77 -66.45
C LYS A 94 3.88 0.60 -66.46
N LEU A 95 5.18 0.63 -66.76
CA LEU A 95 5.90 1.89 -66.96
C LEU A 95 5.88 2.28 -68.44
N GLU A 96 5.74 3.58 -68.75
CA GLU A 96 5.71 4.10 -70.12
C GLU A 96 6.95 3.67 -70.93
N ASN A 97 8.11 3.65 -70.28
CA ASN A 97 9.40 3.27 -70.89
C ASN A 97 9.66 1.75 -70.92
N GLY A 98 8.64 0.90 -70.70
CA GLY A 98 8.73 -0.58 -70.66
C GLY A 98 9.09 -1.16 -69.29
N GLY A 99 8.74 -2.42 -69.01
CA GLY A 99 8.89 -3.00 -67.66
C GLY A 99 7.76 -2.58 -66.70
N PHE A 100 7.85 -3.03 -65.45
CA PHE A 100 6.76 -2.90 -64.47
C PHE A 100 7.23 -2.42 -63.10
N LEU A 101 6.51 -1.45 -62.53
CA LEU A 101 6.70 -0.97 -61.16
C LEU A 101 5.90 -1.85 -60.20
N VAL A 102 6.54 -2.32 -59.13
CA VAL A 102 5.91 -3.18 -58.12
C VAL A 102 5.13 -2.31 -57.15
N VAL A 103 3.82 -2.33 -57.25
CA VAL A 103 2.95 -1.53 -56.37
C VAL A 103 2.67 -2.28 -55.06
N GLU A 104 2.45 -3.59 -55.15
CA GLU A 104 2.21 -4.45 -54.00
C GLU A 104 3.09 -5.70 -54.08
N GLY A 105 3.75 -6.04 -52.96
CA GLY A 105 4.71 -7.15 -52.91
C GLY A 105 6.19 -6.74 -52.99
N ASN A 106 6.51 -5.45 -52.76
CA ASN A 106 7.87 -4.90 -52.77
C ASN A 106 8.89 -5.73 -51.96
N ARG A 107 8.55 -6.15 -50.73
CA ARG A 107 9.44 -7.02 -49.90
C ARG A 107 9.69 -8.40 -50.52
N ARG A 108 8.72 -8.98 -51.24
CA ARG A 108 8.88 -10.28 -51.90
C ARG A 108 9.76 -10.18 -53.12
N ILE A 109 9.58 -9.14 -53.94
CA ILE A 109 10.46 -8.87 -55.07
C ILE A 109 11.87 -8.55 -54.58
N ALA A 110 12.02 -7.76 -53.51
CA ALA A 110 13.33 -7.49 -52.91
C ALA A 110 14.01 -8.78 -52.39
N ALA A 111 13.26 -9.66 -51.73
CA ALA A 111 13.76 -10.96 -51.27
C ALA A 111 14.14 -11.90 -52.43
N LEU A 112 13.34 -11.95 -53.50
CA LEU A 112 13.66 -12.72 -54.71
C LEU A 112 14.91 -12.15 -55.42
N LYS A 113 15.03 -10.82 -55.53
CA LYS A 113 16.21 -10.17 -56.12
C LYS A 113 17.47 -10.43 -55.29
N PHE A 114 17.34 -10.42 -53.97
CA PHE A 114 18.42 -10.79 -53.06
C PHE A 114 18.85 -12.26 -53.24
N LEU A 115 17.88 -13.18 -53.31
CA LEU A 115 18.16 -14.61 -53.53
C LEU A 115 18.74 -14.91 -54.92
N GLU A 116 18.28 -14.23 -55.98
CA GLU A 116 18.85 -14.33 -57.33
C GLU A 116 20.33 -13.92 -57.31
N LYS A 117 20.65 -12.78 -56.68
CA LYS A 117 22.02 -12.30 -56.54
C LYS A 117 22.91 -13.25 -55.74
N GLU A 118 22.43 -13.74 -54.60
CA GLU A 118 23.19 -14.69 -53.76
C GLU A 118 23.40 -16.05 -54.45
N TYR A 119 22.45 -16.49 -55.29
CA TYR A 119 22.57 -17.70 -56.09
C TYR A 119 23.59 -17.51 -57.22
N ASP A 120 23.48 -16.43 -57.99
CA ASP A 120 24.34 -16.15 -59.14
C ASP A 120 25.78 -15.82 -58.73
N GLU A 121 25.99 -15.05 -57.65
CA GLU A 121 27.32 -14.58 -57.23
C GLU A 121 28.04 -15.53 -56.26
N LYS A 122 27.29 -16.25 -55.41
CA LYS A 122 27.87 -17.05 -54.30
C LYS A 122 27.48 -18.53 -54.34
N ALA A 123 26.71 -18.97 -55.33
CA ALA A 123 26.25 -20.36 -55.49
C ALA A 123 25.59 -20.92 -54.21
N ILE A 124 24.81 -20.08 -53.52
CA ILE A 124 24.14 -20.46 -52.26
C ILE A 124 23.00 -21.44 -52.53
N ASP A 125 22.83 -22.41 -51.62
CA ASP A 125 21.69 -23.32 -51.63
C ASP A 125 20.35 -22.57 -51.42
N LEU A 126 19.45 -22.75 -52.38
CA LEU A 126 18.10 -22.18 -52.41
C LEU A 126 17.07 -23.06 -51.68
N GLY A 127 17.47 -24.22 -51.16
CA GLY A 127 16.57 -25.15 -50.49
C GLY A 127 15.51 -25.68 -51.45
N LYS A 128 14.22 -25.47 -51.13
CA LYS A 128 13.08 -25.89 -51.95
C LYS A 128 12.63 -24.87 -53.01
N LEU A 129 13.31 -23.72 -53.13
CA LEU A 129 12.97 -22.71 -54.12
C LEU A 129 13.51 -23.10 -55.51
N ASN A 130 12.62 -23.28 -56.48
CA ASN A 130 13.00 -23.55 -57.87
C ASN A 130 13.56 -22.28 -58.55
N PRO A 131 14.81 -22.29 -59.08
CA PRO A 131 15.42 -21.16 -59.78
C PRO A 131 14.61 -20.59 -60.94
N GLU A 132 13.71 -21.37 -61.55
CA GLU A 132 12.82 -20.90 -62.63
C GLU A 132 11.96 -19.69 -62.22
N ILE A 133 11.70 -19.51 -60.91
CA ILE A 133 10.92 -18.39 -60.39
C ILE A 133 11.55 -17.03 -60.74
N PHE A 134 12.89 -16.93 -60.84
CA PHE A 134 13.56 -15.67 -61.19
C PHE A 134 13.26 -15.23 -62.63
N SER A 135 12.96 -16.18 -63.51
CA SER A 135 12.57 -15.90 -64.90
C SER A 135 11.07 -15.80 -65.11
N LYS A 136 10.25 -16.37 -64.22
CA LYS A 136 8.79 -16.48 -64.35
C LYS A 136 8.07 -16.14 -63.04
N VAL A 137 8.22 -14.90 -62.56
CA VAL A 137 7.50 -14.43 -61.37
C VAL A 137 6.03 -14.17 -61.73
N PRO A 138 5.06 -14.81 -61.05
CA PRO A 138 3.65 -14.56 -61.31
C PRO A 138 3.22 -13.21 -60.71
N VAL A 139 2.68 -12.33 -61.55
CA VAL A 139 2.20 -11.00 -61.20
C VAL A 139 0.83 -10.72 -61.83
N VAL A 140 0.14 -9.74 -61.27
CA VAL A 140 -1.11 -9.18 -61.80
C VAL A 140 -0.85 -7.75 -62.27
N ILE A 141 -1.18 -7.46 -63.52
CA ILE A 141 -1.02 -6.11 -64.09
C ILE A 141 -2.21 -5.26 -63.67
N TYR A 142 -1.88 -4.07 -63.20
CA TYR A 142 -2.80 -3.03 -62.81
C TYR A 142 -2.92 -1.98 -63.92
N GLN A 143 -4.15 -1.52 -64.22
CA GLN A 143 -4.43 -0.53 -65.27
C GLN A 143 -4.51 0.90 -64.68
N GLU A 144 -3.95 1.88 -65.40
CA GLU A 144 -3.61 3.25 -64.94
C GLU A 144 -4.78 4.14 -64.47
N GLY A 145 -6.04 3.70 -64.52
CA GLY A 145 -7.21 4.52 -64.20
C GLY A 145 -7.70 4.46 -62.74
N ASP A 146 -7.01 3.76 -61.86
CA ASP A 146 -7.62 3.26 -60.62
C ASP A 146 -6.84 3.62 -59.33
N GLU A 147 -5.93 4.60 -59.35
CA GLU A 147 -4.94 4.87 -58.27
C GLU A 147 -5.57 4.87 -56.86
N LEU A 148 -6.77 5.43 -56.75
CA LEU A 148 -7.58 5.44 -55.53
C LEU A 148 -7.98 4.03 -55.05
N HIS A 149 -8.33 3.12 -55.95
CA HIS A 149 -8.57 1.72 -55.63
C HIS A 149 -7.30 1.00 -55.21
N HIS A 150 -6.14 1.35 -55.79
CA HIS A 150 -4.88 0.78 -55.30
C HIS A 150 -4.61 1.21 -53.84
N LEU A 151 -4.71 2.51 -53.53
CA LEU A 151 -4.61 3.00 -52.16
C LEU A 151 -5.64 2.32 -51.25
N THR A 152 -6.86 2.09 -51.76
CA THR A 152 -7.91 1.35 -51.04
C THR A 152 -7.51 -0.10 -50.78
N VAL A 153 -6.99 -0.83 -51.77
CA VAL A 153 -6.53 -2.24 -51.62
C VAL A 153 -5.35 -2.32 -50.67
N MET A 154 -4.41 -1.39 -50.77
CA MET A 154 -3.25 -1.28 -49.90
C MET A 154 -3.68 -1.01 -48.45
N ALA A 155 -4.60 -0.07 -48.25
CA ALA A 155 -5.21 0.22 -46.95
C ALA A 155 -6.00 -0.98 -46.41
N LEU A 156 -6.80 -1.66 -47.24
CA LEU A 156 -7.53 -2.86 -46.84
C LEU A 156 -6.58 -3.98 -46.35
N LYS A 157 -5.40 -4.13 -46.95
CA LYS A 157 -4.42 -5.15 -46.55
C LYS A 157 -3.57 -4.75 -45.35
N HIS A 158 -3.16 -3.48 -45.29
CA HIS A 158 -2.14 -3.00 -44.36
C HIS A 158 -2.66 -2.18 -43.19
N ILE A 159 -3.94 -1.78 -43.21
CA ILE A 159 -4.66 -1.17 -42.09
C ILE A 159 -5.66 -2.18 -41.52
N SER A 160 -6.61 -2.62 -42.35
CA SER A 160 -7.70 -3.52 -41.92
C SER A 160 -7.35 -5.01 -41.97
N GLY A 161 -6.35 -5.39 -42.77
CA GLY A 161 -5.99 -6.77 -43.05
C GLY A 161 -4.97 -7.39 -42.09
N ASN A 162 -4.57 -8.63 -42.39
CA ASN A 162 -3.72 -9.45 -41.53
C ASN A 162 -2.23 -9.07 -41.58
N LYS A 163 -1.78 -8.23 -42.53
CA LYS A 163 -0.37 -7.87 -42.74
C LYS A 163 -0.13 -6.40 -42.47
N LYS A 164 -0.43 -5.96 -41.24
CA LYS A 164 -0.45 -4.54 -40.88
C LYS A 164 0.92 -3.86 -40.99
N TRP A 165 0.95 -2.62 -41.46
CA TRP A 165 2.14 -1.77 -41.38
C TRP A 165 2.35 -1.20 -39.98
N GLY A 166 3.50 -0.56 -39.75
CA GLY A 166 3.68 0.31 -38.58
C GLY A 166 2.62 1.41 -38.54
N GLU A 167 2.20 1.81 -37.34
CA GLU A 167 1.07 2.73 -37.16
C GLU A 167 1.32 4.11 -37.80
N TRP A 168 2.57 4.56 -37.84
CA TRP A 168 2.97 5.78 -38.55
C TRP A 168 2.67 5.71 -40.05
N ASN A 169 3.12 4.64 -40.72
CA ASN A 169 2.93 4.45 -42.16
C ASN A 169 1.45 4.29 -42.51
N GLN A 170 0.67 3.63 -41.66
CA GLN A 170 -0.78 3.58 -41.81
C GLN A 170 -1.41 4.97 -41.73
N ALA A 171 -0.99 5.78 -40.75
CA ALA A 171 -1.51 7.13 -40.57
C ALA A 171 -1.17 8.03 -41.76
N ARG A 172 0.07 7.99 -42.28
CA ARG A 172 0.47 8.74 -43.48
C ARG A 172 -0.34 8.36 -44.72
N LEU A 173 -0.65 7.07 -44.90
CA LEU A 173 -1.55 6.64 -45.98
C LEU A 173 -2.97 7.23 -45.81
N LEU A 174 -3.49 7.28 -44.58
CA LEU A 174 -4.80 7.87 -44.31
C LEU A 174 -4.82 9.39 -44.55
N GLU A 175 -3.74 10.07 -44.17
CA GLU A 175 -3.54 11.49 -44.44
C GLU A 175 -3.44 11.77 -45.93
N ASP A 176 -2.68 10.97 -46.68
CA ASP A 176 -2.56 11.11 -48.13
C ASP A 176 -3.92 10.96 -48.83
N MET A 177 -4.69 9.95 -48.44
CA MET A 177 -6.06 9.75 -48.94
C MET A 177 -6.98 10.93 -48.59
N HIS A 178 -6.78 11.57 -47.44
CA HIS A 178 -7.61 12.70 -47.00
C HIS A 178 -7.20 14.03 -47.64
N THR A 179 -5.90 14.31 -47.69
CA THR A 179 -5.33 15.62 -48.04
C THR A 179 -5.00 15.71 -49.52
N HIS A 180 -4.29 14.74 -50.10
CA HIS A 180 -3.88 14.78 -51.53
C HIS A 180 -4.99 14.27 -52.46
N HIS A 181 -5.72 13.24 -52.06
CA HIS A 181 -6.84 12.70 -52.86
C HIS A 181 -8.22 13.29 -52.48
N HIS A 182 -8.26 14.24 -51.55
CA HIS A 182 -9.45 14.99 -51.14
C HIS A 182 -10.68 14.12 -50.79
N LEU A 183 -10.47 12.90 -50.29
CA LEU A 183 -11.57 12.05 -49.87
C LEU A 183 -12.17 12.55 -48.55
N SER A 184 -13.51 12.52 -48.47
CA SER A 184 -14.21 12.77 -47.21
C SER A 184 -13.98 11.63 -46.21
N GLU A 185 -14.05 11.93 -44.91
CA GLU A 185 -13.91 10.92 -43.85
C GLU A 185 -14.86 9.73 -44.03
N ASN A 186 -16.10 9.97 -44.48
CA ASN A 186 -17.08 8.91 -44.77
C ASN A 186 -16.57 7.97 -45.86
N GLN A 187 -16.09 8.54 -46.96
CA GLN A 187 -15.60 7.75 -48.10
C GLN A 187 -14.39 6.91 -47.72
N ILE A 188 -13.47 7.44 -46.91
CA ILE A 188 -12.31 6.69 -46.42
C ILE A 188 -12.74 5.53 -45.52
N CYS A 189 -13.65 5.79 -44.56
CA CYS A 189 -14.18 4.78 -43.66
C CYS A 189 -14.91 3.65 -44.38
N GLU A 190 -15.78 3.98 -45.34
CA GLU A 190 -16.56 3.01 -46.12
C GLU A 190 -15.67 2.15 -47.03
N ARG A 191 -14.61 2.76 -47.61
CA ARG A 191 -13.68 2.05 -48.52
C ARG A 191 -12.79 1.05 -47.80
N ILE A 192 -12.30 1.40 -46.60
CA ILE A 192 -11.26 0.62 -45.89
C ILE A 192 -11.87 -0.21 -44.75
N GLY A 193 -13.10 0.09 -44.33
CA GLY A 193 -13.78 -0.61 -43.23
C GLY A 193 -13.28 -0.22 -41.84
N ILE A 194 -12.83 1.03 -41.66
CA ILE A 194 -12.42 1.58 -40.35
C ILE A 194 -13.45 2.56 -39.81
N SER A 195 -13.53 2.70 -38.50
CA SER A 195 -14.41 3.71 -37.88
C SER A 195 -13.85 5.13 -38.07
N LYS A 196 -14.74 6.13 -38.08
CA LYS A 196 -14.34 7.54 -38.04
C LYS A 196 -13.47 7.87 -36.84
N VAL A 197 -13.72 7.20 -35.71
CA VAL A 197 -12.93 7.37 -34.49
C VAL A 197 -11.48 6.98 -34.73
N GLU A 198 -11.24 5.88 -35.44
CA GLU A 198 -9.89 5.41 -35.76
C GLU A 198 -9.19 6.31 -36.79
N LEU A 199 -9.90 6.73 -37.84
CA LEU A 199 -9.39 7.69 -38.82
C LEU A 199 -8.97 9.00 -38.14
N ARG A 200 -9.87 9.63 -37.40
CA ARG A 200 -9.61 10.89 -36.69
C ARG A 200 -8.51 10.73 -35.65
N ARG A 201 -8.40 9.58 -34.96
CA ARG A 201 -7.30 9.32 -34.02
C ARG A 201 -5.95 9.35 -34.73
N SER A 202 -5.83 8.73 -35.90
CA SER A 202 -4.59 8.75 -36.68
C SER A 202 -4.25 10.16 -37.17
N LEU A 203 -5.23 10.92 -37.68
CA LEU A 203 -5.04 12.31 -38.11
C LEU A 203 -4.64 13.25 -36.94
N ARG A 204 -5.29 13.12 -35.78
CA ARG A 204 -4.93 13.86 -34.57
C ARG A 204 -3.51 13.55 -34.10
N ALA A 205 -3.12 12.27 -34.14
CA ALA A 205 -1.78 11.85 -33.76
C ALA A 205 -0.72 12.44 -34.70
N LEU A 206 -0.98 12.47 -36.01
CA LEU A 206 -0.10 13.12 -36.99
C LEU A 206 0.06 14.60 -36.70
N SER A 207 -1.04 15.33 -36.46
CA SER A 207 -0.94 16.76 -36.16
C SER A 207 -0.23 17.07 -34.83
N LEU A 208 -0.33 16.18 -33.83
CA LEU A 208 0.46 16.33 -32.60
C LEU A 208 1.95 16.03 -32.84
N VAL A 209 2.28 15.12 -33.75
CA VAL A 209 3.67 14.88 -34.18
C VAL A 209 4.22 16.08 -34.95
N GLU A 210 3.45 16.70 -35.83
CA GLU A 210 3.88 17.93 -36.52
C GLU A 210 4.24 19.02 -35.50
N GLN A 211 3.41 19.23 -34.48
CA GLN A 211 3.72 20.16 -33.39
C GLN A 211 4.97 19.77 -32.59
N TYR A 212 5.25 18.47 -32.43
CA TYR A 212 6.48 18.00 -31.79
C TYR A 212 7.71 18.26 -32.68
N GLN A 213 7.59 18.03 -33.99
CA GLN A 213 8.65 18.29 -34.97
C GLN A 213 8.98 19.78 -35.09
N ASP A 214 7.99 20.65 -34.88
CA ASP A 214 8.15 22.10 -34.85
C ASP A 214 8.69 22.63 -33.49
N SER A 215 8.81 21.78 -32.46
CA SER A 215 9.34 22.15 -31.14
C SER A 215 10.85 22.02 -31.03
N ASP A 216 11.42 22.47 -29.91
CA ASP A 216 12.86 22.33 -29.61
C ASP A 216 13.33 20.87 -29.54
N TYR A 217 12.40 19.90 -29.47
CA TYR A 217 12.68 18.46 -29.43
C TYR A 217 12.49 17.75 -30.77
N GLY A 218 12.17 18.49 -31.84
CA GLY A 218 11.71 17.91 -33.10
C GLY A 218 12.70 16.99 -33.80
N ASP A 219 14.00 17.22 -33.61
CA ASP A 219 15.10 16.40 -34.13
C ASP A 219 15.16 14.99 -33.51
N GLN A 220 14.55 14.80 -32.34
CA GLN A 220 14.49 13.52 -31.63
C GLN A 220 13.31 12.63 -32.06
N PHE A 221 12.49 13.04 -33.04
CA PHE A 221 11.36 12.24 -33.49
C PHE A 221 11.81 10.97 -34.22
N THR A 222 11.25 9.83 -33.83
CA THR A 222 11.38 8.56 -34.53
C THR A 222 10.01 7.89 -34.65
N GLU A 223 9.81 7.05 -35.67
CA GLU A 223 8.53 6.34 -35.87
C GLU A 223 8.09 5.50 -34.67
N THR A 224 9.06 5.04 -33.86
CA THR A 224 8.82 4.29 -32.63
C THR A 224 8.10 5.11 -31.56
N LYS A 225 8.17 6.44 -31.63
CA LYS A 225 7.43 7.36 -30.75
C LYS A 225 5.99 7.60 -31.22
N PHE A 226 5.64 7.39 -32.49
CA PHE A 226 4.28 7.65 -33.00
C PHE A 226 3.16 6.99 -32.16
N PRO A 227 3.31 5.73 -31.70
CA PRO A 227 2.31 5.13 -30.83
C PRO A 227 2.04 5.86 -29.52
N LEU A 228 3.01 6.62 -28.99
CA LEU A 228 2.86 7.44 -27.78
C LEU A 228 1.93 8.62 -28.03
N PHE A 229 2.13 9.33 -29.14
CA PHE A 229 1.24 10.42 -29.58
C PHE A 229 -0.18 9.92 -29.84
N ARG A 230 -0.29 8.75 -30.49
CA ARG A 230 -1.57 8.10 -30.75
C ARG A 230 -2.32 7.72 -29.47
N GLU A 231 -1.59 7.32 -28.43
CA GLU A 231 -2.15 7.05 -27.11
C GLU A 231 -2.59 8.34 -26.40
N ALA A 232 -1.80 9.41 -26.51
CA ALA A 232 -2.11 10.70 -25.91
C ALA A 232 -3.44 11.27 -26.43
N VAL A 233 -3.65 11.25 -27.75
CA VAL A 233 -4.90 11.74 -28.38
C VAL A 233 -6.08 10.74 -28.25
N ARG A 234 -5.85 9.57 -27.66
CA ARG A 234 -6.90 8.60 -27.30
C ARG A 234 -7.42 8.86 -25.88
N ASN A 235 -6.53 9.27 -24.97
CA ASN A 235 -6.85 9.44 -23.56
C ASN A 235 -7.61 10.76 -23.33
N ALA A 236 -8.83 10.67 -22.79
CA ALA A 236 -9.67 11.85 -22.56
C ALA A 236 -9.03 12.85 -21.58
N ALA A 237 -8.47 12.36 -20.47
CA ALA A 237 -7.85 13.23 -19.46
C ALA A 237 -6.63 13.98 -20.02
N LEU A 238 -5.82 13.33 -20.86
CA LEU A 238 -4.70 14.00 -21.53
C LEU A 238 -5.15 15.02 -22.56
N LYS A 239 -6.22 14.74 -23.31
CA LYS A 239 -6.79 15.72 -24.25
C LYS A 239 -7.33 16.95 -23.54
N ASP A 240 -8.01 16.76 -22.42
CA ASP A 240 -8.53 17.85 -21.60
C ASP A 240 -7.36 18.67 -21.03
N TRP A 241 -6.34 17.99 -20.51
CA TRP A 241 -5.12 18.63 -20.00
C TRP A 241 -4.37 19.43 -21.09
N LEU A 242 -4.23 18.89 -22.30
CA LEU A 242 -3.62 19.59 -23.44
C LEU A 242 -4.50 20.67 -24.08
N SER A 243 -5.75 20.83 -23.62
CA SER A 243 -6.77 21.69 -24.24
C SER A 243 -6.89 21.41 -25.75
N TRP A 244 -7.20 20.16 -26.09
CA TRP A 244 -7.24 19.70 -27.48
C TRP A 244 -8.39 20.34 -28.28
N ASN A 245 -8.06 21.03 -29.38
CA ASN A 245 -9.03 21.56 -30.32
C ASN A 245 -9.41 20.51 -31.37
N GLU A 246 -10.68 20.10 -31.37
CA GLU A 246 -11.22 19.10 -32.29
C GLU A 246 -11.37 19.56 -33.74
N ASN A 247 -11.50 20.86 -33.98
CA ASN A 247 -11.69 21.40 -35.33
C ASN A 247 -10.35 21.67 -36.03
N GLY A 248 -9.33 22.09 -35.28
CA GLY A 248 -7.99 22.38 -35.79
C GLY A 248 -6.97 21.25 -35.60
N TYR A 249 -7.38 20.14 -34.98
CA TYR A 249 -6.50 19.03 -34.59
C TYR A 249 -5.23 19.46 -33.84
N LYS A 250 -5.35 20.47 -32.97
CA LYS A 250 -4.20 21.13 -32.32
C LYS A 250 -4.29 21.07 -30.79
N ALA A 251 -3.13 20.97 -30.12
CA ALA A 251 -3.03 21.17 -28.68
C ALA A 251 -2.80 22.65 -28.39
N GLU A 252 -3.79 23.33 -27.83
CA GLU A 252 -3.77 24.79 -27.67
C GLU A 252 -2.96 25.24 -26.45
N GLN A 253 -2.90 24.42 -25.39
CA GLN A 253 -2.20 24.79 -24.17
C GLN A 253 -0.69 24.61 -24.32
N ALA A 254 0.05 25.71 -24.46
CA ALA A 254 1.47 25.69 -24.78
C ALA A 254 2.32 25.05 -23.67
N GLU A 255 2.13 25.45 -22.41
CA GLU A 255 2.94 24.95 -21.29
C GLU A 255 2.83 23.43 -21.10
N HIS A 256 1.61 22.90 -21.17
CA HIS A 256 1.36 21.46 -21.01
C HIS A 256 1.90 20.66 -22.20
N ARG A 257 1.80 21.23 -23.41
CA ARG A 257 2.36 20.62 -24.62
C ARG A 257 3.88 20.54 -24.55
N GLU A 258 4.56 21.63 -24.18
CA GLU A 258 6.02 21.62 -24.01
C GLU A 258 6.45 20.64 -22.93
N LEU A 259 5.73 20.59 -21.80
CA LEU A 259 6.02 19.64 -20.73
C LEU A 259 5.85 18.18 -21.18
N PHE A 260 4.80 17.89 -21.96
CA PHE A 260 4.59 16.57 -22.55
C PHE A 260 5.70 16.19 -23.53
N PHE A 261 6.14 17.14 -24.36
CA PHE A 261 7.23 16.93 -25.32
C PHE A 261 8.57 16.72 -24.63
N SER A 262 8.83 17.47 -23.56
CA SER A 262 9.97 17.27 -22.66
C SER A 262 9.96 15.85 -22.06
N TRP A 263 8.80 15.33 -21.61
CA TRP A 263 8.72 13.97 -21.08
C TRP A 263 8.93 12.86 -22.13
N LEU A 264 8.77 13.17 -23.42
CA LEU A 264 9.03 12.26 -24.54
C LEU A 264 10.47 12.35 -25.07
N SER A 265 11.28 13.24 -24.51
CA SER A 265 12.56 13.66 -25.09
C SER A 265 13.67 13.71 -24.05
N ARG A 266 14.90 13.78 -24.52
CA ARG A 266 16.06 14.10 -23.69
C ARG A 266 16.19 15.61 -23.61
N GLU A 267 16.47 16.12 -22.42
CA GLU A 267 16.56 17.55 -22.14
C GLU A 267 17.88 17.86 -21.41
N PRO A 268 18.68 18.84 -21.86
CA PRO A 268 19.93 19.22 -21.19
C PRO A 268 19.63 19.86 -19.83
N VAL A 269 20.45 19.54 -18.82
CA VAL A 269 20.41 20.21 -17.52
C VAL A 269 21.27 21.48 -17.59
N GLU A 270 20.71 22.62 -17.21
CA GLU A 270 21.50 23.85 -17.03
C GLU A 270 22.43 23.65 -15.82
N ALA A 271 23.74 23.53 -16.07
CA ALA A 271 24.74 23.50 -15.01
C ALA A 271 25.00 24.92 -14.49
N ASP A 272 25.06 25.08 -13.15
CA ASP A 272 25.55 26.32 -12.53
C ASP A 272 27.00 26.58 -12.98
N GLU A 273 27.32 27.82 -13.35
CA GLU A 273 28.58 28.24 -14.00
C GLU A 273 29.89 27.91 -13.22
N GLU A 274 29.82 27.32 -12.02
CA GLU A 274 30.95 27.10 -11.12
C GLU A 274 31.59 25.69 -11.18
N GLU A 275 30.97 24.68 -11.79
CA GLU A 275 31.57 23.34 -11.91
C GLU A 275 32.13 23.06 -13.33
N LEU A 276 33.42 23.38 -13.49
CA LEU A 276 34.24 22.98 -14.64
C LEU A 276 34.45 21.44 -14.67
N GLY A 277 33.45 20.73 -15.20
CA GLY A 277 33.53 19.33 -15.61
C GLY A 277 32.64 19.10 -16.83
N PHE A 278 33.24 18.80 -17.98
CA PHE A 278 32.54 18.48 -19.24
C PHE A 278 31.84 17.12 -19.16
N ALA A 279 30.79 17.01 -18.36
CA ALA A 279 29.79 15.96 -18.48
C ALA A 279 28.46 16.66 -18.76
N ASP A 280 28.00 16.62 -20.01
CA ASP A 280 26.67 17.10 -20.36
C ASP A 280 25.65 16.22 -19.63
N GLU A 281 25.12 16.68 -18.49
CA GLU A 281 24.05 16.00 -17.78
C GLU A 281 22.73 16.22 -18.53
N TYR A 282 22.07 15.13 -18.90
CA TYR A 282 20.78 15.14 -19.59
C TYR A 282 19.72 14.45 -18.74
N LEU A 283 18.51 15.01 -18.73
CA LEU A 283 17.31 14.34 -18.27
C LEU A 283 16.85 13.35 -19.35
N GLU A 284 16.69 12.08 -18.97
CA GLU A 284 16.16 11.04 -19.86
C GLU A 284 14.62 11.15 -20.03
N PRO A 285 14.06 10.61 -21.14
CA PRO A 285 12.62 10.62 -21.37
C PRO A 285 11.87 9.81 -20.31
N ALA A 286 10.80 10.40 -19.75
CA ALA A 286 9.95 9.74 -18.77
C ALA A 286 8.90 8.81 -19.41
N LEU A 287 8.55 9.03 -20.68
CA LEU A 287 7.52 8.30 -21.41
C LEU A 287 8.14 7.57 -22.60
N ILE A 288 8.28 6.25 -22.49
CA ILE A 288 8.96 5.43 -23.51
C ILE A 288 7.97 4.46 -24.18
N LYS A 289 6.97 3.97 -23.43
CA LYS A 289 5.99 2.98 -23.87
C LYS A 289 4.58 3.54 -23.83
N ARG A 290 3.66 2.92 -24.59
CA ARG A 290 2.24 3.30 -24.59
C ARG A 290 1.62 3.24 -23.19
N ASP A 291 2.00 2.22 -22.43
CA ASP A 291 1.50 2.03 -21.07
C ASP A 291 1.87 3.20 -20.15
N ASP A 292 3.03 3.84 -20.37
CA ASP A 292 3.47 5.01 -19.60
C ASP A 292 2.54 6.21 -19.87
N VAL A 293 2.14 6.43 -21.13
CA VAL A 293 1.18 7.49 -21.51
C VAL A 293 -0.22 7.19 -20.96
N SER A 294 -0.66 5.92 -20.99
CA SER A 294 -1.91 5.52 -20.34
C SER A 294 -1.86 5.73 -18.83
N LEU A 295 -0.71 5.47 -18.19
CA LEU A 295 -0.51 5.67 -16.75
C LEU A 295 -0.55 7.16 -16.41
N LEU A 296 0.14 7.99 -17.19
CA LEU A 296 0.14 9.44 -17.05
C LEU A 296 -1.29 10.00 -17.07
N GLY A 297 -2.13 9.58 -18.01
CA GLY A 297 -3.51 10.05 -18.07
C GLY A 297 -4.38 9.67 -16.86
N LYS A 298 -4.00 8.66 -16.07
CA LYS A 298 -4.69 8.35 -14.80
C LYS A 298 -4.31 9.29 -13.66
N MET A 299 -3.12 9.88 -13.71
CA MET A 299 -2.55 10.72 -12.66
C MET A 299 -2.42 12.20 -13.07
N ILE A 300 -2.79 12.57 -14.30
CA ILE A 300 -2.62 13.92 -14.84
C ILE A 300 -3.43 15.00 -14.10
N ASN A 301 -4.41 14.60 -13.28
CA ASN A 301 -5.19 15.53 -12.46
C ASN A 301 -4.64 15.66 -11.02
N ASP A 302 -3.56 14.95 -10.68
CA ASP A 302 -2.93 14.97 -9.36
C ASP A 302 -1.66 15.83 -9.41
N GLU A 303 -1.72 17.02 -8.81
CA GLU A 303 -0.62 17.98 -8.80
C GLU A 303 0.65 17.43 -8.11
N SER A 304 0.49 16.60 -7.07
CA SER A 304 1.61 15.97 -6.37
C SER A 304 2.33 14.98 -7.29
N ALA A 305 1.55 14.19 -8.04
CA ALA A 305 2.09 13.21 -8.97
C ALA A 305 2.82 13.89 -10.14
N ILE A 306 2.29 14.99 -10.67
CA ILE A 306 2.98 15.80 -11.70
C ILE A 306 4.26 16.42 -11.16
N ALA A 307 4.25 16.98 -9.95
CA ALA A 307 5.43 17.56 -9.34
C ALA A 307 6.55 16.51 -9.17
N GLN A 308 6.21 15.30 -8.74
CA GLN A 308 7.16 14.19 -8.65
C GLN A 308 7.67 13.74 -10.02
N LEU A 309 6.83 13.74 -11.06
CA LEU A 309 7.26 13.38 -12.41
C LEU A 309 8.26 14.39 -12.99
N LYS A 310 8.05 15.69 -12.74
CA LYS A 310 8.98 16.76 -13.15
C LYS A 310 10.38 16.57 -12.57
N ILE A 311 10.46 16.16 -11.29
CA ILE A 311 11.73 15.98 -10.57
C ILE A 311 12.38 14.64 -10.93
N SER A 312 11.63 13.54 -10.83
CA SER A 312 12.19 12.19 -10.90
C SER A 312 12.41 11.67 -12.31
N ARG A 313 11.70 12.22 -13.31
CA ARG A 313 11.61 11.67 -14.67
C ARG A 313 11.23 10.18 -14.72
N ASP A 314 10.59 9.66 -13.67
CA ASP A 314 10.12 8.27 -13.59
C ASP A 314 8.60 8.23 -13.33
N ILE A 315 7.87 7.77 -14.34
CA ILE A 315 6.42 7.64 -14.31
C ILE A 315 5.92 6.70 -13.21
N ASN A 316 6.71 5.69 -12.81
CA ASN A 316 6.33 4.75 -11.75
C ASN A 316 6.49 5.35 -10.36
N ILE A 317 7.52 6.19 -10.15
CA ILE A 317 7.70 6.92 -8.90
C ILE A 317 6.55 7.92 -8.73
N ALA A 318 6.27 8.67 -9.78
CA ALA A 318 5.18 9.62 -9.83
C ALA A 318 3.81 8.94 -9.59
N TYR A 319 3.57 7.78 -10.21
CA TYR A 319 2.36 6.99 -9.99
C TYR A 319 2.20 6.49 -8.56
N ARG A 320 3.29 6.06 -7.90
CA ARG A 320 3.26 5.63 -6.49
C ARG A 320 2.98 6.77 -5.52
N SER A 321 3.32 8.00 -5.91
CA SER A 321 3.08 9.19 -5.10
C SER A 321 1.63 9.71 -5.17
N SER A 322 0.80 9.17 -6.07
CA SER A 322 -0.60 9.57 -6.19
C SER A 322 -1.48 8.93 -5.11
N ASN A 323 -2.02 9.78 -4.22
CA ASN A 323 -2.87 9.35 -3.11
C ASN A 323 -4.22 8.77 -3.57
N GLN A 324 -4.77 9.29 -4.68
CA GLN A 324 -6.08 8.89 -5.19
C GLN A 324 -6.04 7.46 -5.77
N ILE A 325 -4.96 7.12 -6.48
CA ILE A 325 -4.83 5.81 -7.13
C ILE A 325 -4.42 4.72 -6.13
N LEU A 326 -3.65 5.07 -5.10
CA LEU A 326 -3.33 4.16 -3.99
C LEU A 326 -4.62 3.61 -3.35
N LYS A 327 -5.61 4.49 -3.14
CA LYS A 327 -6.93 4.15 -2.56
C LYS A 327 -7.73 3.21 -3.45
N GLU A 328 -7.83 3.50 -4.76
CA GLU A 328 -8.55 2.64 -5.71
C GLU A 328 -7.94 1.24 -5.80
N ARG A 329 -6.61 1.13 -5.77
CA ARG A 329 -5.91 -0.16 -5.81
C ARG A 329 -6.13 -0.97 -4.52
N GLN A 330 -6.14 -0.31 -3.38
CA GLN A 330 -6.49 -0.93 -2.10
C GLN A 330 -7.91 -1.49 -2.13
N GLU A 331 -8.89 -0.71 -2.59
CA GLU A 331 -10.29 -1.14 -2.70
C GLU A 331 -10.48 -2.30 -3.69
N ALA A 332 -9.73 -2.33 -4.79
CA ALA A 332 -9.77 -3.45 -5.74
C ALA A 332 -9.17 -4.74 -5.16
N ALA A 333 -8.03 -4.63 -4.45
CA ALA A 333 -7.40 -5.76 -3.79
C ALA A 333 -8.30 -6.36 -2.69
N ILE A 334 -8.94 -5.53 -1.88
CA ILE A 334 -9.89 -5.97 -0.84
C ILE A 334 -11.09 -6.68 -1.48
N ARG A 335 -11.62 -6.16 -2.60
CA ARG A 335 -12.70 -6.82 -3.34
C ARG A 335 -12.31 -8.21 -3.85
N SER A 336 -11.11 -8.35 -4.43
CA SER A 336 -10.61 -9.66 -4.89
C SER A 336 -10.51 -10.66 -3.75
N VAL A 337 -9.88 -10.27 -2.62
CA VAL A 337 -9.73 -11.15 -1.45
C VAL A 337 -11.08 -11.64 -0.93
N ASN A 338 -12.09 -10.76 -0.84
CA ASN A 338 -13.43 -11.15 -0.42
C ASN A 338 -14.09 -12.15 -1.38
N GLN A 339 -13.93 -11.95 -2.68
CA GLN A 339 -14.49 -12.85 -3.70
C GLN A 339 -13.80 -14.23 -3.69
N ASP A 340 -12.49 -14.27 -3.47
CA ASP A 340 -11.72 -15.50 -3.35
C ASP A 340 -12.09 -16.27 -2.08
N ILE A 341 -12.25 -15.58 -0.94
CA ILE A 341 -12.72 -16.19 0.32
C ILE A 341 -14.14 -16.76 0.18
N GLN A 342 -15.05 -16.03 -0.48
CA GLN A 342 -16.39 -16.54 -0.78
C GLN A 342 -16.34 -17.81 -1.62
N SER A 343 -15.48 -17.84 -2.64
CA SER A 343 -15.29 -19.01 -3.51
C SER A 343 -14.74 -20.21 -2.72
N LEU A 344 -13.75 -19.98 -1.85
CA LEU A 344 -13.18 -21.02 -0.97
C LEU A 344 -14.19 -21.53 0.05
N SER A 345 -15.08 -20.69 0.56
CA SER A 345 -16.14 -21.11 1.50
C SER A 345 -17.20 -22.02 0.86
N ALA A 346 -17.40 -21.89 -0.46
CA ALA A 346 -18.32 -22.73 -1.22
C ALA A 346 -17.71 -24.08 -1.64
N LEU A 347 -16.38 -24.22 -1.54
CA LEU A 347 -15.64 -25.44 -1.87
C LEU A 347 -15.29 -26.19 -0.57
N GLN A 348 -15.40 -27.52 -0.56
CA GLN A 348 -14.84 -28.32 0.54
C GLN A 348 -13.31 -28.31 0.43
N VAL A 349 -12.65 -27.50 1.25
CA VAL A 349 -11.18 -27.45 1.29
C VAL A 349 -10.65 -28.71 1.98
N SER A 350 -9.70 -29.39 1.35
CA SER A 350 -8.99 -30.55 1.91
C SER A 350 -8.03 -30.11 3.03
N GLY A 351 -7.82 -30.97 4.03
CA GLY A 351 -6.95 -30.68 5.17
C GLY A 351 -5.47 -30.45 4.83
N GLU A 352 -5.03 -30.80 3.61
CA GLU A 352 -3.65 -30.57 3.14
C GLU A 352 -3.34 -29.08 2.91
N ASN A 353 -4.36 -28.26 2.62
CA ASN A 353 -4.19 -26.83 2.36
C ASN A 353 -4.37 -25.95 3.61
N LEU A 354 -4.51 -26.58 4.79
CA LEU A 354 -4.78 -25.88 6.05
C LEU A 354 -3.64 -24.92 6.43
N THR A 355 -2.39 -25.35 6.26
CA THR A 355 -1.20 -24.54 6.58
C THR A 355 -1.08 -23.29 5.71
N GLU A 356 -1.42 -23.38 4.43
CA GLU A 356 -1.45 -22.21 3.54
C GLU A 356 -2.59 -21.25 3.90
N LEU A 357 -3.76 -21.78 4.27
CA LEU A 357 -4.89 -20.96 4.75
C LEU A 357 -4.59 -20.27 6.08
N GLU A 358 -3.96 -20.95 7.03
CA GLU A 358 -3.51 -20.36 8.31
C GLU A 358 -2.47 -19.26 8.08
N SER A 359 -1.52 -19.46 7.16
CA SER A 359 -0.55 -18.44 6.77
C SER A 359 -1.20 -17.22 6.13
N ALA A 360 -2.20 -17.42 5.27
CA ALA A 360 -2.97 -16.35 4.65
C ALA A 360 -3.81 -15.58 5.69
N TYR A 361 -4.46 -16.30 6.61
CA TYR A 361 -5.19 -15.71 7.73
C TYR A 361 -4.28 -14.89 8.65
N GLY A 362 -3.08 -15.38 9.00
CA GLY A 362 -2.11 -14.65 9.82
C GLY A 362 -1.66 -13.33 9.19
N ARG A 363 -1.42 -13.34 7.86
CA ARG A 363 -1.09 -12.12 7.10
C ARG A 363 -2.26 -11.14 7.05
N LEU A 364 -3.47 -11.62 6.78
CA LEU A 364 -4.69 -10.80 6.80
C LEU A 364 -4.96 -10.22 8.18
N LYS A 365 -4.81 -11.02 9.24
CA LYS A 365 -4.96 -10.59 10.63
C LYS A 365 -3.94 -9.51 10.98
N THR A 366 -2.68 -9.66 10.59
CA THR A 366 -1.65 -8.63 10.80
C THR A 366 -1.98 -7.34 10.07
N ILE A 367 -2.51 -7.40 8.84
CA ILE A 367 -2.98 -6.23 8.10
C ILE A 367 -4.17 -5.60 8.82
N ILE A 368 -5.14 -6.37 9.29
CA ILE A 368 -6.30 -5.90 10.03
C ILE A 368 -5.87 -5.26 11.35
N ASP A 369 -4.97 -5.87 12.11
CA ASP A 369 -4.49 -5.38 13.40
C ASP A 369 -3.69 -4.09 13.21
N ARG A 370 -2.82 -4.04 12.19
CA ARG A 370 -2.15 -2.80 11.77
C ARG A 370 -3.16 -1.75 11.33
N THR A 371 -4.21 -2.14 10.61
CA THR A 371 -5.26 -1.24 10.11
C THR A 371 -6.21 -0.78 11.20
N ARG A 372 -6.44 -1.57 12.26
CA ARG A 372 -7.17 -1.19 13.48
C ARG A 372 -6.32 -0.28 14.35
N ALA A 373 -5.03 -0.55 14.45
CA ALA A 373 -4.06 0.35 15.06
C ALA A 373 -3.95 1.69 14.29
N SER A 374 -4.10 1.68 12.96
CA SER A 374 -4.19 2.91 12.14
C SER A 374 -5.62 3.37 11.86
N GLY A 375 -6.63 2.65 12.36
CA GLY A 375 -8.07 2.92 12.27
C GLY A 375 -8.53 3.90 13.33
N LEU A 376 -7.57 4.47 14.06
CA LEU A 376 -7.68 5.63 14.90
C LEU A 376 -7.73 6.90 14.03
N SER A 377 -8.70 6.99 13.11
CA SER A 377 -9.01 8.26 12.45
C SER A 377 -9.94 9.06 13.36
N GLY A 378 -9.32 9.79 14.30
CA GLY A 378 -10.01 10.60 15.30
C GLY A 378 -9.23 10.66 16.62
N VAL A 379 -8.05 11.28 16.56
CA VAL A 379 -7.14 11.58 17.68
C VAL A 379 -6.79 10.41 18.61
N ALA A 380 -5.74 9.67 18.27
CA ALA A 380 -5.08 8.79 19.24
C ALA A 380 -3.56 8.78 19.06
N GLN A 381 -2.96 9.97 19.05
CA GLN A 381 -1.69 10.08 19.76
C GLN A 381 -2.08 10.18 21.24
N LEU A 382 -1.81 9.12 22.02
CA LEU A 382 -1.84 9.21 23.47
C LEU A 382 -0.73 10.18 23.88
N GLU A 383 -1.03 11.46 23.90
CA GLU A 383 -0.13 12.47 24.42
C GLU A 383 -0.27 12.52 25.94
N VAL A 384 0.86 12.40 26.62
CA VAL A 384 0.94 12.72 28.04
C VAL A 384 0.93 14.24 28.18
N PHE A 385 0.31 14.80 29.23
CA PHE A 385 0.34 16.25 29.47
C PHE A 385 1.78 16.80 29.60
N HIS A 386 2.69 16.03 30.20
CA HIS A 386 4.11 16.37 30.34
C HIS A 386 5.01 15.13 30.23
N ASP A 387 6.14 15.25 29.55
CA ASP A 387 7.13 14.15 29.42
C ASP A 387 7.95 13.92 30.69
N ARG A 388 8.02 14.91 31.59
CA ARG A 388 8.77 14.86 32.83
C ARG A 388 7.84 15.05 34.02
N ILE A 389 7.80 14.02 34.87
CA ILE A 389 6.97 13.98 36.08
C ILE A 389 7.89 14.10 37.28
N ASN A 390 7.74 15.16 38.07
CA ASN A 390 8.55 15.37 39.27
C ASN A 390 7.89 14.71 40.47
N GLN A 391 6.55 14.82 40.57
CA GLN A 391 5.76 14.17 41.59
C GLN A 391 4.51 13.52 40.96
N HIS A 392 4.25 12.24 41.29
CA HIS A 392 3.02 11.55 40.89
C HIS A 392 1.83 12.03 41.73
N PHE A 393 0.91 11.15 42.11
CA PHE A 393 -0.21 11.56 42.96
C PHE A 393 0.27 11.90 44.37
N SER A 394 -0.20 13.05 44.88
CA SER A 394 0.01 13.53 46.26
C SER A 394 -1.26 13.48 47.10
N SER A 395 -2.44 13.41 46.46
CA SER A 395 -3.74 13.15 47.09
C SER A 395 -4.75 12.63 46.07
N ILE A 396 -5.71 11.82 46.50
CA ILE A 396 -6.80 11.31 45.66
C ILE A 396 -8.10 11.39 46.44
N HIS A 397 -9.16 11.92 45.83
CA HIS A 397 -10.49 12.04 46.41
C HIS A 397 -11.53 11.46 45.44
N ILE A 398 -12.15 10.36 45.83
CA ILE A 398 -13.24 9.76 45.08
C ILE A 398 -14.54 10.32 45.65
N ARG A 399 -15.12 11.30 44.95
CA ARG A 399 -16.44 11.86 45.29
C ARG A 399 -17.51 10.79 45.20
N GLN A 400 -17.54 10.13 44.05
CA GLN A 400 -18.49 9.07 43.76
C GLN A 400 -17.91 8.07 42.77
N TYR A 401 -17.74 6.82 43.21
CA TYR A 401 -17.51 5.69 42.33
C TYR A 401 -17.88 4.38 43.03
N LYS A 402 -19.00 3.77 42.62
CA LYS A 402 -19.53 2.53 43.21
C LYS A 402 -19.68 2.67 44.74
N ARG A 403 -19.02 1.80 45.52
CA ARG A 403 -19.07 1.80 47.01
C ARG A 403 -18.19 2.90 47.64
N LEU A 404 -17.35 3.58 46.87
CA LEU A 404 -16.49 4.65 47.37
C LEU A 404 -17.21 5.99 47.16
N GLN A 405 -17.71 6.55 48.26
CA GLN A 405 -18.37 7.85 48.29
C GLN A 405 -17.63 8.75 49.28
N GLU A 406 -17.22 9.93 48.82
CA GLU A 406 -16.40 10.87 49.60
C GLU A 406 -15.14 10.25 50.22
N PHE A 407 -14.53 9.28 49.54
CA PHE A 407 -13.33 8.58 50.00
C PHE A 407 -12.08 9.43 49.72
N GLN A 408 -11.23 9.61 50.72
CA GLN A 408 -10.00 10.40 50.62
C GLN A 408 -8.76 9.56 50.92
N LEU A 409 -7.74 9.72 50.08
CA LEU A 409 -6.37 9.24 50.27
C LEU A 409 -5.43 10.45 50.29
N LYS A 410 -4.90 10.79 51.47
CA LYS A 410 -4.32 12.12 51.71
C LYS A 410 -2.84 12.21 51.39
N ALA A 411 -2.09 11.11 51.48
CA ALA A 411 -0.65 11.13 51.26
C ALA A 411 -0.12 9.80 50.69
N PRO A 412 -0.51 9.44 49.45
CA PRO A 412 0.12 8.32 48.76
C PRO A 412 1.63 8.54 48.65
N SER A 413 2.39 7.47 48.89
CA SER A 413 3.85 7.40 48.77
C SER A 413 4.26 6.78 47.43
N ARG A 414 5.53 6.41 47.25
CA ARG A 414 5.98 5.68 46.04
C ARG A 414 5.35 4.30 45.96
N ILE A 415 5.32 3.56 47.07
CA ILE A 415 4.64 2.27 47.20
C ILE A 415 3.45 2.45 48.13
N ASN A 416 2.27 2.08 47.65
CA ASN A 416 1.01 2.18 48.38
C ASN A 416 0.36 0.81 48.45
N LEU A 417 0.20 0.27 49.67
CA LEU A 417 -0.40 -1.03 49.88
C LEU A 417 -1.77 -0.91 50.54
N PHE A 418 -2.79 -1.39 49.85
CA PHE A 418 -4.19 -1.36 50.28
C PHE A 418 -4.63 -2.72 50.81
N ALA A 419 -5.00 -2.76 52.08
CA ALA A 419 -5.51 -3.93 52.79
C ALA A 419 -6.96 -3.70 53.22
N GLY A 420 -7.67 -4.79 53.54
CA GLY A 420 -9.02 -4.73 54.09
C GLY A 420 -9.80 -6.00 53.79
N LEU A 421 -10.98 -6.11 54.39
CA LEU A 421 -11.87 -7.25 54.20
C LEU A 421 -12.29 -7.41 52.72
N ASN A 422 -12.80 -8.59 52.38
CA ASN A 422 -13.38 -8.81 51.05
C ASN A 422 -14.52 -7.80 50.85
N ASN A 423 -14.66 -7.32 49.61
CA ASN A 423 -15.67 -6.32 49.25
C ASN A 423 -15.50 -4.93 49.89
N SER A 424 -14.34 -4.61 50.49
CA SER A 424 -14.05 -3.28 51.05
C SER A 424 -13.74 -2.18 50.02
N GLY A 425 -13.77 -2.49 48.72
CA GLY A 425 -13.51 -1.52 47.65
C GLY A 425 -12.06 -1.42 47.15
N LYS A 426 -11.18 -2.36 47.52
CA LYS A 426 -9.75 -2.38 47.08
C LYS A 426 -9.57 -2.29 45.56
N THR A 427 -10.17 -3.19 44.79
CA THR A 427 -10.11 -3.15 43.31
C THR A 427 -10.78 -1.90 42.75
N THR A 428 -11.88 -1.43 43.36
CA THR A 428 -12.56 -0.18 42.98
C THR A 428 -11.64 1.04 43.15
N LEU A 429 -10.81 1.06 44.19
CA LEU A 429 -9.81 2.11 44.40
C LEU A 429 -8.76 2.10 43.29
N LEU A 430 -8.22 0.93 42.91
CA LEU A 430 -7.28 0.85 41.77
C LEU A 430 -7.93 1.29 40.46
N GLU A 431 -9.18 0.89 40.21
CA GLU A 431 -9.95 1.36 39.04
C GLU A 431 -10.12 2.88 39.03
N ALA A 432 -10.41 3.50 40.18
CA ALA A 432 -10.54 4.95 40.26
C ALA A 432 -9.22 5.66 39.93
N ILE A 433 -8.09 5.16 40.45
CA ILE A 433 -6.75 5.70 40.13
C ILE A 433 -6.44 5.50 38.64
N TYR A 434 -6.83 4.36 38.07
CA TYR A 434 -6.68 4.09 36.65
C TYR A 434 -7.46 5.08 35.79
N LEU A 435 -8.75 5.32 36.09
CA LEU A 435 -9.59 6.28 35.37
C LEU A 435 -9.05 7.70 35.50
N LEU A 436 -8.67 8.12 36.72
CA LEU A 436 -8.03 9.41 36.95
C LEU A 436 -6.73 9.55 36.14
N THR A 437 -5.95 8.49 35.96
CA THR A 437 -4.72 8.57 35.15
C THR A 437 -5.00 8.62 33.64
N ARG A 438 -6.05 7.91 33.19
CA ARG A 438 -6.45 7.81 31.77
C ARG A 438 -7.24 9.01 31.26
N GLN A 439 -7.73 9.88 32.16
CA GLN A 439 -8.39 11.13 31.81
C GLN A 439 -9.52 10.92 30.81
N ASN A 440 -9.56 11.67 29.70
CA ASN A 440 -10.66 11.64 28.73
C ASN A 440 -10.59 10.45 27.74
N ASP A 441 -9.71 9.48 27.96
CA ASP A 441 -9.65 8.28 27.14
C ASP A 441 -10.73 7.26 27.53
N PHE A 442 -11.73 7.12 26.65
CA PHE A 442 -12.82 6.14 26.79
C PHE A 442 -12.34 4.69 26.93
N THR A 443 -11.18 4.34 26.38
CA THR A 443 -10.57 3.01 26.53
C THR A 443 -10.27 2.71 28.00
N GLY A 444 -9.99 3.73 28.81
CA GLY A 444 -9.86 3.59 30.25
C GLY A 444 -11.11 2.98 30.90
N LEU A 445 -12.27 3.56 30.62
CA LEU A 445 -13.56 3.04 31.11
C LEU A 445 -13.84 1.64 30.58
N LEU A 446 -13.62 1.43 29.28
CA LEU A 446 -13.77 0.13 28.63
C LEU A 446 -12.99 -0.97 29.36
N GLU A 447 -11.71 -0.72 29.64
CA GLU A 447 -10.82 -1.66 30.32
C GLU A 447 -11.30 -2.00 31.73
N THR A 448 -11.82 -1.03 32.49
CA THR A 448 -12.34 -1.30 33.85
C THR A 448 -13.55 -2.24 33.82
N VAL A 449 -14.49 -2.03 32.89
CA VAL A 449 -15.68 -2.88 32.74
C VAL A 449 -15.28 -4.27 32.23
N ARG A 450 -14.42 -4.32 31.22
CA ARG A 450 -13.89 -5.56 30.65
C ARG A 450 -13.18 -6.41 31.70
N ARG A 451 -12.38 -5.77 32.57
CA ARG A 451 -11.67 -6.44 33.68
C ARG A 451 -12.61 -7.10 34.65
N ARG A 452 -13.69 -6.42 35.03
CA ARG A 452 -14.72 -7.01 35.89
C ARG A 452 -15.49 -8.13 35.22
N GLY A 453 -15.82 -7.97 33.94
CA GLY A 453 -16.54 -8.99 33.18
C GLY A 453 -15.73 -10.23 32.83
N LYS A 454 -14.39 -10.17 32.95
CA LYS A 454 -13.47 -11.21 32.49
C LYS A 454 -13.68 -11.55 31.00
N VAL A 455 -13.97 -10.53 30.20
CA VAL A 455 -14.22 -10.66 28.76
C VAL A 455 -12.95 -10.30 27.99
N ALA A 456 -12.61 -11.06 26.95
CA ALA A 456 -11.51 -10.70 26.05
C ALA A 456 -11.87 -9.46 25.20
N GLU A 457 -10.88 -8.67 24.79
CA GLU A 457 -11.08 -7.44 24.00
C GLU A 457 -12.01 -7.63 22.79
N ASP A 458 -11.78 -8.71 22.04
CA ASP A 458 -12.45 -8.99 20.77
C ASP A 458 -13.90 -9.47 20.91
N HIS A 459 -14.37 -9.74 22.14
CA HIS A 459 -15.69 -10.33 22.41
C HIS A 459 -16.62 -9.42 23.22
N LEU A 460 -16.27 -8.14 23.39
CA LEU A 460 -17.08 -7.22 24.18
C LEU A 460 -18.38 -6.87 23.45
N ASN A 461 -19.51 -7.38 23.95
CA ASN A 461 -20.83 -7.00 23.46
C ASN A 461 -21.17 -5.55 23.91
N PRO A 462 -21.46 -4.60 22.99
CA PRO A 462 -21.82 -3.23 23.34
C PRO A 462 -23.05 -3.10 24.24
N GLU A 463 -24.06 -3.96 24.07
CA GLU A 463 -25.27 -3.96 24.91
C GLU A 463 -24.94 -4.38 26.34
N TRP A 464 -24.07 -5.38 26.49
CA TRP A 464 -23.59 -5.79 27.80
C TRP A 464 -22.76 -4.69 28.44
N PHE A 465 -21.83 -4.07 27.69
CA PHE A 465 -21.02 -2.95 28.20
C PHE A 465 -21.89 -1.83 28.76
N VAL A 466 -22.91 -1.40 27.99
CA VAL A 466 -23.85 -0.37 28.42
C VAL A 466 -24.59 -0.80 29.70
N SER A 467 -25.00 -2.07 29.81
CA SER A 467 -25.64 -2.58 31.03
C SER A 467 -24.73 -2.58 32.28
N GLN A 468 -23.42 -2.47 32.10
CA GLN A 468 -22.44 -2.39 33.19
C GLN A 468 -22.08 -0.94 33.57
N LEU A 469 -22.53 0.07 32.80
CA LEU A 469 -22.41 1.47 33.20
C LEU A 469 -23.32 1.70 34.41
N GLY A 470 -22.71 2.07 35.53
CA GLY A 470 -23.42 2.43 36.76
C GLY A 470 -23.55 3.95 36.87
N ASP A 471 -23.79 4.44 38.09
CA ASP A 471 -23.95 5.87 38.36
C ASP A 471 -22.76 6.72 37.91
N ASP A 472 -23.01 8.04 37.82
CA ASP A 472 -22.00 9.06 37.54
C ASP A 472 -20.73 8.86 38.38
N ILE A 473 -19.59 8.97 37.71
CA ILE A 473 -18.27 8.80 38.32
C ILE A 473 -17.64 10.18 38.46
N GLN A 474 -17.15 10.51 39.66
CA GLN A 474 -16.38 11.72 39.89
C GLN A 474 -15.18 11.44 40.78
N ILE A 475 -13.99 11.68 40.24
CA ILE A 475 -12.71 11.38 40.88
C ILE A 475 -11.81 12.60 40.73
N GLU A 476 -11.27 13.06 41.84
CA GLU A 476 -10.35 14.20 41.96
C GLU A 476 -9.00 13.71 42.48
N GLY A 477 -7.93 14.46 42.21
CA GLY A 477 -6.62 14.22 42.80
C GLY A 477 -5.64 15.33 42.50
N CYS A 478 -4.47 15.26 43.13
CA CYS A 478 -3.37 16.17 42.83
C CYS A 478 -2.21 15.37 42.27
N PHE A 479 -1.76 15.73 41.06
CA PHE A 479 -0.69 15.08 40.32
C PHE A 479 0.28 16.15 39.82
N ASP A 480 1.58 15.98 40.05
CA ASP A 480 2.64 16.97 39.75
C ASP A 480 2.29 18.39 40.23
N ASP A 481 1.78 18.49 41.47
CA ASP A 481 1.30 19.72 42.13
C ASP A 481 0.12 20.44 41.45
N LEU A 482 -0.49 19.82 40.43
CA LEU A 482 -1.67 20.33 39.75
C LEU A 482 -2.92 19.54 40.17
N GLN A 483 -4.04 20.24 40.26
CA GLN A 483 -5.34 19.59 40.47
C GLN A 483 -5.77 18.86 39.20
N SER A 484 -6.31 17.65 39.39
CA SER A 484 -6.85 16.82 38.33
C SER A 484 -8.23 16.30 38.70
N GLU A 485 -9.15 16.30 37.74
CA GLU A 485 -10.50 15.78 37.91
C GLU A 485 -10.91 14.99 36.68
N VAL A 486 -11.64 13.90 36.91
CA VAL A 486 -12.34 13.12 35.88
C VAL A 486 -13.79 12.91 36.31
N ALA A 487 -14.71 13.37 35.47
CA ALA A 487 -16.14 13.15 35.59
C ALA A 487 -16.63 12.33 34.39
N ILE A 488 -17.31 11.20 34.65
CA ILE A 488 -17.87 10.33 33.61
C ILE A 488 -19.37 10.23 33.82
N LYS A 489 -20.12 10.53 32.76
CA LYS A 489 -21.58 10.45 32.71
C LYS A 489 -22.01 9.65 31.51
N HIS A 490 -23.13 8.95 31.63
CA HIS A 490 -23.75 8.28 30.50
C HIS A 490 -25.23 8.66 30.40
N PHE A 491 -25.72 8.81 29.16
CA PHE A 491 -27.09 9.24 28.92
C PHE A 491 -27.56 8.86 27.52
N LYS A 492 -28.88 8.84 27.35
CA LYS A 492 -29.52 8.69 26.04
C LYS A 492 -29.72 10.05 25.38
N GLU A 493 -29.02 10.29 24.28
CA GLU A 493 -29.19 11.49 23.46
C GLU A 493 -30.62 11.58 22.90
N THR A 494 -31.19 12.78 22.96
CA THR A 494 -32.53 13.08 22.43
C THR A 494 -32.49 13.60 20.99
N ASP A 495 -31.31 13.91 20.47
CA ASP A 495 -31.10 14.50 19.14
C ASP A 495 -31.73 13.63 18.03
N THR A 496 -32.41 14.30 17.11
CA THR A 496 -33.04 13.71 15.92
C THR A 496 -32.05 13.40 14.80
N SER A 497 -30.83 13.95 14.84
CA SER A 497 -29.79 13.75 13.82
C SER A 497 -29.10 12.37 13.88
N ILE A 498 -29.25 11.65 14.98
CA ILE A 498 -28.58 10.37 15.23
C ILE A 498 -29.43 9.22 14.68
N ASP A 499 -28.79 8.21 14.09
CA ASP A 499 -29.45 6.95 13.72
C ASP A 499 -29.94 6.20 14.98
N LYS A 500 -31.19 6.47 15.36
CA LYS A 500 -31.85 5.88 16.54
C LYS A 500 -32.08 4.37 16.42
N SER A 501 -31.91 3.76 15.25
CA SER A 501 -32.19 2.33 15.06
C SER A 501 -31.14 1.42 15.71
N ARG A 502 -29.88 1.91 15.79
CA ARG A 502 -28.75 1.16 16.35
C ARG A 502 -28.08 1.85 17.53
N TYR A 503 -28.43 3.10 17.80
CA TYR A 503 -27.91 3.84 18.95
C TYR A 503 -28.30 3.18 20.28
N LEU A 504 -27.33 2.99 21.17
CA LEU A 504 -27.55 2.45 22.50
C LEU A 504 -27.52 3.57 23.54
N GLU A 505 -26.34 4.16 23.73
CA GLU A 505 -26.08 5.16 24.76
C GLU A 505 -24.82 5.97 24.45
N SER A 506 -24.72 7.15 25.05
CA SER A 506 -23.56 8.03 24.93
C SER A 506 -22.89 8.18 26.28
N VAL A 507 -21.56 8.21 26.26
CA VAL A 507 -20.72 8.41 27.43
C VAL A 507 -19.92 9.68 27.24
N GLU A 508 -20.06 10.62 28.17
CA GLU A 508 -19.32 11.86 28.24
C GLU A 508 -18.26 11.75 29.33
N ILE A 509 -17.01 12.05 28.99
CA ILE A 509 -15.90 12.14 29.93
C ILE A 509 -15.39 13.58 29.92
N SER A 510 -15.63 14.30 31.01
CA SER A 510 -15.13 15.66 31.25
C SER A 510 -13.96 15.60 32.20
N THR A 511 -12.87 16.28 31.87
CA THR A 511 -11.63 16.24 32.64
C THR A 511 -11.03 17.63 32.80
N SER A 512 -10.37 17.84 33.93
CA SER A 512 -9.53 19.00 34.18
C SER A 512 -8.15 18.57 34.69
N TYR A 513 -7.11 19.25 34.24
CA TYR A 513 -5.75 19.12 34.75
C TYR A 513 -5.05 20.47 34.70
N GLY A 514 -4.86 21.10 35.87
CA GLY A 514 -4.36 22.46 35.97
C GLY A 514 -5.24 23.45 35.18
N ASN A 515 -4.72 23.99 34.08
CA ASN A 515 -5.45 24.91 33.19
C ASN A 515 -6.04 24.22 31.95
N HIS A 516 -5.89 22.91 31.81
CA HIS A 516 -6.38 22.16 30.67
C HIS A 516 -7.71 21.51 31.00
N ASN A 517 -8.73 21.83 30.21
CA ASN A 517 -10.03 21.16 30.27
C ASN A 517 -10.23 20.40 28.96
N GLN A 518 -10.71 19.16 29.06
CA GLN A 518 -11.02 18.33 27.90
C GLN A 518 -12.32 17.59 28.10
N GLU A 519 -13.03 17.40 27.00
CA GLU A 519 -14.26 16.63 26.94
C GLU A 519 -14.16 15.63 25.79
N ALA A 520 -14.64 14.42 26.05
CA ALA A 520 -14.76 13.35 25.06
C ALA A 520 -16.16 12.75 25.14
N LEU A 521 -16.90 12.81 24.02
CA LEU A 521 -18.22 12.22 23.88
C LEU A 521 -18.11 10.96 23.02
N THR A 522 -18.41 9.79 23.59
CA THR A 522 -18.41 8.51 22.89
C THR A 522 -19.81 7.97 22.73
N ARG A 523 -20.28 7.83 21.48
CA ARG A 523 -21.56 7.22 21.12
C ARG A 523 -21.38 5.73 20.85
N ILE A 524 -22.21 4.91 21.49
CA ILE A 524 -22.14 3.45 21.41
C ILE A 524 -23.31 2.95 20.55
N TYR A 525 -23.00 2.08 19.59
CA TYR A 525 -23.96 1.53 18.65
C TYR A 525 -23.99 0.00 18.71
N LYS A 526 -25.14 -0.58 18.33
CA LYS A 526 -25.31 -2.01 18.11
C LYS A 526 -24.90 -2.39 16.68
N GLY A 527 -23.99 -3.34 16.55
CA GLY A 527 -23.58 -3.89 15.24
C GLY A 527 -22.88 -2.87 14.33
N ARG A 528 -22.28 -1.83 14.92
CA ARG A 528 -21.43 -0.82 14.28
C ARG A 528 -20.36 -0.42 15.29
N ASP A 529 -19.23 0.05 14.80
CA ASP A 529 -18.20 0.67 15.64
C ASP A 529 -18.73 1.89 16.40
N ARG A 530 -18.18 2.11 17.60
CA ARG A 530 -18.44 3.29 18.42
C ARG A 530 -17.87 4.55 17.74
N GLU A 531 -18.44 5.71 18.04
CA GLU A 531 -17.95 6.99 17.53
C GLU A 531 -17.49 7.87 18.69
N THR A 532 -16.25 8.36 18.67
CA THR A 532 -15.71 9.26 19.70
C THR A 532 -15.47 10.64 19.12
N GLN A 533 -16.01 11.67 19.77
CA GLN A 533 -15.80 13.08 19.46
C GLN A 533 -15.03 13.72 20.60
N ALA A 534 -13.80 14.14 20.33
CA ALA A 534 -12.95 14.84 21.28
C ALA A 534 -12.03 15.81 20.51
N ALA A 535 -11.70 16.96 21.11
CA ALA A 535 -10.68 17.87 20.55
C ALA A 535 -9.28 17.23 20.59
N GLY A 536 -9.05 16.35 21.57
CA GLY A 536 -7.96 15.40 21.59
C GLY A 536 -7.96 14.58 22.87
N ILE A 537 -7.29 13.42 22.85
CA ILE A 537 -7.21 12.51 23.99
C ILE A 537 -5.84 12.69 24.65
N LYS A 538 -5.82 12.95 25.97
CA LYS A 538 -4.57 13.03 26.74
C LYS A 538 -4.67 12.16 27.99
N THR A 539 -3.52 11.79 28.54
CA THR A 539 -3.41 11.09 29.83
C THR A 539 -2.45 11.84 30.76
N LEU A 540 -2.57 11.61 32.07
CA LEU A 540 -1.65 12.23 33.03
C LEU A 540 -0.23 11.66 32.90
N CYS A 541 -0.14 10.34 32.73
CA CYS A 541 1.11 9.60 32.57
C CYS A 541 0.84 8.20 31.99
N PRO A 542 1.89 7.44 31.61
CA PRO A 542 1.75 6.02 31.32
C PRO A 542 1.21 5.26 32.54
N VAL A 543 0.16 4.46 32.35
CA VAL A 543 -0.39 3.62 33.42
C VAL A 543 -0.55 2.18 32.97
N VAL A 544 -0.11 1.26 33.80
CA VAL A 544 -0.26 -0.18 33.58
C VAL A 544 -0.99 -0.78 34.76
N PHE A 545 -1.97 -1.63 34.49
CA PHE A 545 -2.79 -2.27 35.52
C PHE A 545 -2.82 -3.78 35.26
N SER A 546 -2.26 -4.52 36.21
CA SER A 546 -2.27 -5.99 36.27
C SER A 546 -3.26 -6.53 37.29
N SER A 547 -3.92 -7.62 36.93
CA SER A 547 -4.82 -8.40 37.77
C SER A 547 -4.61 -9.89 37.46
N PRO A 548 -4.72 -10.79 38.46
CA PRO A 548 -4.50 -12.23 38.28
C PRO A 548 -5.26 -12.87 37.12
N PHE A 549 -6.44 -12.35 36.79
CA PHE A 549 -7.34 -12.95 35.81
C PHE A 549 -6.94 -12.66 34.35
N PHE A 550 -5.87 -11.88 34.12
CA PHE A 550 -5.44 -11.41 32.79
C PHE A 550 -4.14 -12.02 32.28
N LEU A 551 -3.69 -13.15 32.83
CA LEU A 551 -2.54 -13.91 32.32
C LEU A 551 -2.78 -14.53 30.92
N ASN A 552 -4.00 -14.46 30.39
CA ASN A 552 -4.40 -15.06 29.12
C ASN A 552 -4.40 -14.09 27.91
N GLU A 553 -3.72 -12.95 27.97
CA GLU A 553 -3.55 -12.01 26.84
C GLU A 553 -2.05 -11.87 26.45
N PRO A 554 -1.45 -12.88 25.78
CA PRO A 554 -0.01 -12.91 25.46
C PRO A 554 0.46 -11.66 24.68
N HIS A 555 -0.42 -11.12 23.83
CA HIS A 555 -0.17 -9.92 23.03
C HIS A 555 0.22 -8.68 23.84
N ARG A 556 -0.35 -8.51 25.05
CA ARG A 556 0.01 -7.38 25.91
C ARG A 556 1.39 -7.55 26.52
N TYR A 557 1.69 -8.76 26.99
CA TYR A 557 3.00 -9.07 27.59
C TYR A 557 4.13 -9.07 26.57
N ALA A 558 3.87 -9.39 25.30
CA ALA A 558 4.84 -9.19 24.22
C ALA A 558 5.28 -7.72 24.13
N THR A 559 4.34 -6.78 24.16
CA THR A 559 4.64 -5.33 24.15
C THR A 559 5.47 -4.94 25.37
N TYR A 560 5.11 -5.43 26.56
CA TYR A 560 5.85 -5.15 27.79
C TYR A 560 7.27 -5.74 27.77
N TYR A 561 7.43 -6.92 27.18
CA TYR A 561 8.71 -7.57 26.96
C TYR A 561 9.60 -6.71 26.05
N HIS A 562 9.11 -6.28 24.89
CA HIS A 562 9.88 -5.42 23.98
C HIS A 562 10.34 -4.11 24.65
N LYS A 563 9.46 -3.45 25.43
CA LYS A 563 9.85 -2.25 26.20
C LYS A 563 10.88 -2.56 27.28
N SER A 564 10.79 -3.72 27.92
CA SER A 564 11.78 -4.18 28.91
C SER A 564 13.14 -4.47 28.26
N THR A 565 13.16 -4.95 27.02
CA THR A 565 14.39 -5.11 26.22
C THR A 565 15.01 -3.75 25.89
N GLN A 566 14.21 -2.80 25.41
CA GLN A 566 14.67 -1.46 25.03
C GLN A 566 15.22 -0.67 26.21
N SER A 567 14.58 -0.78 27.38
CA SER A 567 15.01 -0.12 28.63
C SER A 567 16.12 -0.84 29.39
N LYS A 568 16.64 -1.95 28.83
CA LYS A 568 17.68 -2.80 29.44
C LYS A 568 17.32 -3.33 30.83
N ALA A 569 16.04 -3.53 31.10
CA ALA A 569 15.56 -4.04 32.38
C ALA A 569 15.51 -5.57 32.44
N LEU A 570 15.41 -6.26 31.29
CA LEU A 570 15.42 -7.72 31.25
C LEU A 570 16.61 -8.36 31.98
N PRO A 571 17.87 -7.90 31.82
CA PRO A 571 18.99 -8.46 32.58
C PRO A 571 18.78 -8.41 34.09
N LYS A 572 18.26 -7.29 34.62
CA LYS A 572 17.97 -7.11 36.04
C LYS A 572 16.82 -8.03 36.52
N ILE A 573 15.81 -8.24 35.68
CA ILE A 573 14.71 -9.18 35.97
C ILE A 573 15.23 -10.62 35.99
N PHE A 574 16.09 -10.99 35.04
CA PHE A 574 16.67 -12.33 34.98
C PHE A 574 17.64 -12.60 36.12
N GLU A 575 18.46 -11.63 36.51
CA GLU A 575 19.32 -11.70 37.69
C GLU A 575 18.49 -11.99 38.94
N PHE A 576 17.39 -11.26 39.16
CA PHE A 576 16.48 -11.53 40.28
C PHE A 576 15.86 -12.93 40.21
N ILE A 577 15.33 -13.34 39.05
CA ILE A 577 14.73 -14.67 38.88
C ILE A 577 15.76 -15.77 39.15
N GLN A 578 16.98 -15.63 38.64
CA GLN A 578 18.04 -16.61 38.81
C GLN A 578 18.51 -16.68 40.27
N GLU A 579 18.68 -15.55 40.95
CA GLU A 579 19.17 -15.54 42.34
C GLU A 579 18.12 -15.98 43.36
N LYS A 580 16.85 -15.60 43.16
CA LYS A 580 15.82 -15.69 44.20
C LYS A 580 14.72 -16.70 43.90
N VAL A 581 14.42 -16.97 42.63
CA VAL A 581 13.30 -17.84 42.25
C VAL A 581 13.79 -19.22 41.83
N LEU A 582 14.63 -19.28 40.79
CA LEU A 582 15.16 -20.54 40.27
C LEU A 582 16.50 -20.33 39.54
N ASN A 583 17.58 -20.78 40.17
CA ASN A 583 18.96 -20.60 39.70
C ASN A 583 19.32 -21.30 38.40
N THR A 584 18.49 -22.25 37.94
CA THR A 584 18.69 -22.99 36.71
C THR A 584 18.17 -22.25 35.49
N ILE A 585 17.32 -21.23 35.66
CA ILE A 585 16.82 -20.40 34.56
C ILE A 585 17.89 -19.40 34.15
N THR A 586 18.19 -19.39 32.85
CA THR A 586 19.20 -18.50 32.26
C THR A 586 18.60 -17.39 31.42
N ASP A 587 17.45 -17.64 30.77
CA ASP A 587 16.81 -16.67 29.87
C ASP A 587 15.34 -17.03 29.68
N ILE A 588 14.50 -16.02 29.38
CA ILE A 588 13.10 -16.20 28.98
C ILE A 588 12.87 -15.35 27.73
N ARG A 589 12.73 -16.01 26.58
CA ARG A 589 12.60 -15.32 25.28
C ARG A 589 11.19 -15.36 24.74
N LEU A 590 10.74 -14.23 24.23
CA LEU A 590 9.53 -14.17 23.40
C LEU A 590 9.81 -14.78 22.02
N VAL A 591 8.93 -15.66 21.54
CA VAL A 591 9.03 -16.29 20.21
C VAL A 591 7.81 -15.92 19.37
N ASP A 592 8.09 -15.41 18.16
CA ASP A 592 7.17 -14.61 17.34
C ASP A 592 5.95 -15.37 16.76
N GLU A 593 6.03 -16.70 16.57
CA GLU A 593 4.97 -17.46 15.89
C GLU A 593 3.66 -17.54 16.69
N TRP A 594 3.74 -17.46 18.02
CA TRP A 594 2.58 -17.58 18.92
C TRP A 594 2.59 -16.56 20.06
N GLN A 595 3.57 -15.65 20.08
CA GLN A 595 3.84 -14.72 21.17
C GLN A 595 3.93 -15.41 22.53
N ARG A 596 4.63 -16.54 22.54
CA ARG A 596 4.88 -17.37 23.72
C ARG A 596 6.26 -17.08 24.28
N PHE A 597 6.43 -17.36 25.57
CA PHE A 597 7.68 -17.17 26.28
C PHE A 597 8.35 -18.53 26.47
N LEU A 598 9.53 -18.72 25.88
CA LEU A 598 10.33 -19.93 26.05
C LEU A 598 11.42 -19.70 27.09
N VAL A 599 11.50 -20.61 28.07
CA VAL A 599 12.47 -20.59 29.16
C VAL A 599 13.66 -21.47 28.80
N SER A 600 14.86 -20.89 28.84
CA SER A 600 16.12 -21.61 28.74
C SER A 600 16.59 -21.98 30.15
N ASP A 601 16.57 -23.27 30.46
CA ASP A 601 16.93 -23.82 31.77
C ASP A 601 18.09 -24.81 31.63
N THR A 602 19.13 -24.67 32.46
CA THR A 602 20.33 -25.52 32.41
C THR A 602 20.08 -27.01 32.70
N ARG A 603 18.92 -27.36 33.27
CA ARG A 603 18.56 -28.75 33.57
C ARG A 603 18.12 -29.54 32.34
N TYR A 604 17.82 -28.85 31.24
CA TYR A 604 17.26 -29.47 30.05
C TYR A 604 17.99 -29.03 28.79
N ASP A 605 18.07 -29.92 27.80
CA ASP A 605 18.72 -29.63 26.52
C ASP A 605 17.83 -28.78 25.58
N SER A 606 16.53 -28.66 25.88
CA SER A 606 15.54 -27.91 25.10
C SER A 606 14.86 -26.83 25.94
N ALA A 607 14.51 -25.71 25.30
CA ALA A 607 13.69 -24.68 25.93
C ALA A 607 12.22 -25.13 26.04
N PHE A 608 11.57 -24.81 27.15
CA PHE A 608 10.17 -25.14 27.43
C PHE A 608 9.31 -23.90 27.49
N ASP A 609 7.99 -24.04 27.32
CA ASP A 609 7.07 -22.92 27.45
C ASP A 609 7.05 -22.44 28.91
N LEU A 610 6.99 -21.13 29.14
CA LEU A 610 6.85 -20.55 30.47
C LEU A 610 5.59 -21.07 31.18
N THR A 611 4.57 -21.47 30.42
CA THR A 611 3.36 -22.12 30.97
C THR A 611 3.64 -23.46 31.65
N ASP A 612 4.74 -24.14 31.29
CA ASP A 612 5.15 -25.41 31.91
C ASP A 612 5.81 -25.20 33.27
N TYR A 613 6.15 -23.94 33.63
CA TYR A 613 6.69 -23.57 34.94
C TYR A 613 5.57 -23.09 35.88
N GLY A 614 5.83 -23.15 37.19
CA GLY A 614 4.85 -22.77 38.21
C GLY A 614 4.35 -21.32 38.08
N GLU A 615 3.06 -21.12 38.36
CA GLU A 615 2.35 -19.83 38.21
C GLU A 615 3.04 -18.67 38.95
N GLY A 616 3.69 -18.94 40.09
CA GLY A 616 4.47 -17.93 40.83
C GLY A 616 5.63 -17.34 40.02
N LEU A 617 6.37 -18.15 39.25
CA LEU A 617 7.43 -17.66 38.36
C LEU A 617 6.82 -16.79 37.25
N GLN A 618 5.74 -17.29 36.62
CA GLN A 618 5.06 -16.58 35.55
C GLN A 618 4.62 -15.20 36.02
N ARG A 619 4.01 -15.13 37.21
CA ARG A 619 3.52 -13.88 37.79
C ARG A 619 4.65 -12.91 38.15
N ILE A 620 5.74 -13.39 38.75
CA ILE A 620 6.92 -12.57 39.03
C ILE A 620 7.47 -11.96 37.73
N PHE A 621 7.65 -12.79 36.70
CA PHE A 621 8.14 -12.34 35.40
C PHE A 621 7.20 -11.29 34.79
N PHE A 622 5.91 -11.60 34.67
CA PHE A 622 4.92 -10.72 34.06
C PHE A 622 4.73 -9.40 34.81
N ILE A 623 4.69 -9.41 36.15
CA ILE A 623 4.64 -8.16 36.94
C ILE A 623 5.90 -7.32 36.72
N SER A 624 7.07 -7.96 36.63
CA SER A 624 8.34 -7.23 36.44
C SER A 624 8.39 -6.51 35.09
N LEU A 625 7.81 -7.09 34.03
CA LEU A 625 7.73 -6.47 32.70
C LEU A 625 6.87 -5.19 32.66
N LEU A 626 5.94 -5.02 33.61
CA LEU A 626 5.02 -3.86 33.62
C LEU A 626 5.76 -2.55 33.83
N PHE A 627 6.82 -2.56 34.64
CA PHE A 627 7.50 -1.35 35.09
C PHE A 627 8.16 -0.58 33.94
N ALA A 628 8.79 -1.28 33.00
CA ALA A 628 9.36 -0.65 31.81
C ALA A 628 8.30 0.07 30.97
N SER A 629 7.08 -0.48 30.95
CA SER A 629 5.98 0.07 30.15
C SER A 629 5.29 1.25 30.82
N ALA A 630 5.38 1.32 32.15
CA ALA A 630 4.85 2.39 32.98
C ALA A 630 5.90 3.45 33.32
N GLN A 631 7.07 3.46 32.68
CA GLN A 631 8.18 4.38 33.02
C GLN A 631 7.70 5.83 33.18
N ASN A 632 8.15 6.49 34.25
CA ASN A 632 7.71 7.80 34.71
C ASN A 632 6.23 7.91 35.14
N GLY A 633 5.47 6.82 35.21
CA GLY A 633 4.02 6.84 35.46
C GLY A 633 3.57 5.99 36.64
N VAL A 634 2.46 5.27 36.46
CA VAL A 634 1.76 4.56 37.55
C VAL A 634 1.62 3.06 37.25
N VAL A 635 1.91 2.23 38.24
CA VAL A 635 1.71 0.77 38.20
C VAL A 635 0.63 0.38 39.21
N LEU A 636 -0.42 -0.30 38.74
CA LEU A 636 -1.51 -0.80 39.55
C LEU A 636 -1.46 -2.34 39.54
N ILE A 637 -1.43 -2.97 40.71
CA ILE A 637 -1.41 -4.43 40.82
C ILE A 637 -2.49 -4.87 41.80
N ASP A 638 -3.46 -5.61 41.30
CA ASP A 638 -4.47 -6.25 42.14
C ASP A 638 -3.97 -7.60 42.66
N GLU A 639 -4.28 -7.91 43.91
CA GLU A 639 -3.95 -9.16 44.60
C GLU A 639 -2.48 -9.56 44.43
N PHE A 640 -1.54 -8.70 44.80
CA PHE A 640 -0.11 -8.87 44.52
C PHE A 640 0.43 -10.28 44.84
N GLU A 641 0.01 -10.85 45.98
CA GLU A 641 0.48 -12.12 46.52
C GLU A 641 0.00 -13.36 45.77
N ASN A 642 -1.05 -13.25 44.95
CA ASN A 642 -1.75 -14.42 44.45
C ASN A 642 -0.82 -15.30 43.58
N ALA A 643 -0.81 -16.61 43.81
CA ALA A 643 0.09 -17.61 43.21
C ALA A 643 1.61 -17.48 43.54
N ILE A 644 2.04 -16.49 44.33
CA ILE A 644 3.44 -16.35 44.77
C ILE A 644 3.62 -17.04 46.13
N HIS A 645 4.64 -17.87 46.25
CA HIS A 645 4.96 -18.55 47.51
C HIS A 645 5.38 -17.53 48.58
N ALA A 646 4.90 -17.70 49.81
CA ALA A 646 5.09 -16.74 50.91
C ALA A 646 6.56 -16.33 51.12
N ASP A 647 7.49 -17.30 51.04
CA ASP A 647 8.92 -17.05 51.20
C ASP A 647 9.50 -16.10 50.13
N LEU A 648 8.95 -16.12 48.91
CA LEU A 648 9.40 -15.27 47.80
C LEU A 648 8.79 -13.85 47.86
N ILE A 649 7.68 -13.66 48.58
CA ILE A 649 7.01 -12.36 48.66
C ILE A 649 7.94 -11.31 49.29
N ALA A 650 8.77 -11.73 50.26
CA ALA A 650 9.76 -10.86 50.90
C ALA A 650 10.79 -10.32 49.88
N ASP A 651 11.52 -11.21 49.20
CA ASP A 651 12.50 -10.83 48.19
C ASP A 651 11.86 -10.04 47.05
N PHE A 652 10.68 -10.46 46.59
CA PHE A 652 9.99 -9.79 45.49
C PHE A 652 9.49 -8.39 45.87
N SER A 653 9.05 -8.17 47.11
CA SER A 653 8.67 -6.83 47.59
C SER A 653 9.84 -5.83 47.55
N GLY A 654 11.05 -6.28 47.88
CA GLY A 654 12.27 -5.49 47.73
C GLY A 654 12.57 -5.17 46.27
N PHE A 655 12.44 -6.17 45.39
CA PHE A 655 12.63 -5.98 43.95
C PHE A 655 11.61 -5.01 43.32
N ILE A 656 10.35 -5.06 43.74
CA ILE A 656 9.30 -4.10 43.33
C ILE A 656 9.68 -2.66 43.71
N TYR A 657 10.21 -2.47 44.92
CA TYR A 657 10.71 -1.17 45.33
C TYR A 657 11.87 -0.70 44.44
N GLU A 658 12.84 -1.57 44.15
CA GLU A 658 13.95 -1.23 43.25
C GLU A 658 13.49 -0.86 41.84
N LEU A 659 12.56 -1.62 41.24
CA LEU A 659 11.99 -1.30 39.93
C LEU A 659 11.22 0.02 39.99
N SER A 660 10.52 0.30 41.10
CA SER A 660 9.78 1.56 41.26
C SER A 660 10.69 2.79 41.27
N VAL A 661 11.88 2.66 41.84
CA VAL A 661 12.90 3.72 41.84
C VAL A 661 13.56 3.81 40.46
N TYR A 662 13.95 2.67 39.89
CA TYR A 662 14.66 2.61 38.60
C TYR A 662 13.84 3.23 37.45
N PHE A 663 12.53 2.97 37.42
CA PHE A 663 11.64 3.49 36.38
C PHE A 663 10.90 4.76 36.76
N ASN A 664 11.16 5.32 37.95
CA ASN A 664 10.42 6.46 38.50
C ASN A 664 8.90 6.27 38.42
N VAL A 665 8.38 5.19 39.01
CA VAL A 665 6.93 4.90 39.01
C VAL A 665 6.35 4.94 40.41
N GLN A 666 5.08 5.35 40.49
CA GLN A 666 4.27 5.20 41.70
C GLN A 666 3.43 3.92 41.61
N VAL A 667 3.53 3.09 42.63
CA VAL A 667 2.93 1.76 42.66
C VAL A 667 1.78 1.74 43.66
N PHE A 668 0.63 1.21 43.21
CA PHE A 668 -0.54 0.96 44.04
C PHE A 668 -0.89 -0.52 43.98
N LEU A 669 -0.90 -1.16 45.15
CA LEU A 669 -1.02 -2.59 45.33
C LEU A 669 -2.22 -2.88 46.21
N THR A 670 -2.94 -3.96 45.93
CA THR A 670 -3.90 -4.53 46.88
C THR A 670 -3.40 -5.88 47.37
N SER A 671 -3.71 -6.20 48.62
CA SER A 671 -3.40 -7.50 49.20
C SER A 671 -4.46 -7.96 50.19
N HIS A 672 -4.69 -9.27 50.24
CA HIS A 672 -5.46 -9.96 51.25
C HIS A 672 -4.55 -10.70 52.25
N SER A 673 -3.24 -10.74 52.02
CA SER A 673 -2.26 -11.45 52.84
C SER A 673 -1.60 -10.52 53.87
N LYS A 674 -1.58 -10.97 55.13
CA LYS A 674 -0.82 -10.29 56.19
C LYS A 674 0.67 -10.44 55.94
N GLU A 675 1.09 -11.60 55.50
CA GLU A 675 2.47 -11.95 55.16
C GLU A 675 3.01 -10.99 54.07
N CYS A 676 2.18 -10.66 53.07
CA CYS A 676 2.51 -9.66 52.06
C CYS A 676 2.70 -8.27 52.64
N ILE A 677 1.79 -7.81 53.51
CA ILE A 677 1.91 -6.51 54.17
C ILE A 677 3.19 -6.44 55.02
N ASP A 678 3.43 -7.48 55.81
CA ASP A 678 4.62 -7.59 56.66
C ASP A 678 5.90 -7.63 55.82
N ALA A 679 5.89 -8.32 54.67
CA ALA A 679 7.00 -8.39 53.73
C ALA A 679 7.40 -7.00 53.19
N PHE A 680 6.44 -6.21 52.67
CA PHE A 680 6.72 -4.86 52.19
C PHE A 680 7.27 -3.95 53.30
N VAL A 681 6.71 -4.05 54.50
CA VAL A 681 7.11 -3.22 55.64
C VAL A 681 8.51 -3.61 56.14
N ASN A 682 8.90 -4.87 56.05
CA ASN A 682 10.21 -5.31 56.52
C ASN A 682 11.33 -5.18 55.47
N ASN A 683 11.02 -5.27 54.17
CA ASN A 683 12.02 -5.31 53.10
C ASN A 683 12.25 -3.97 52.39
N ILE A 684 11.35 -3.00 52.49
CA ILE A 684 11.59 -1.67 51.90
C ILE A 684 12.63 -0.91 52.72
N PRO A 685 13.78 -0.51 52.13
CA PRO A 685 14.83 0.21 52.86
C PRO A 685 14.36 1.59 53.36
N ASP A 686 13.67 2.34 52.49
CA ASP A 686 13.15 3.67 52.81
C ASP A 686 11.67 3.62 53.20
N GLN A 687 11.44 3.49 54.50
CA GLN A 687 10.11 3.46 55.11
C GLN A 687 9.31 4.76 54.94
N SER A 688 9.91 5.85 54.45
CA SER A 688 9.17 7.08 54.10
C SER A 688 8.51 7.00 52.73
N GLN A 689 8.94 6.07 51.87
CA GLN A 689 8.39 5.83 50.54
C GLN A 689 7.32 4.74 50.52
N LEU A 690 6.94 4.20 51.68
CA LEU A 690 5.90 3.20 51.86
C LEU A 690 4.72 3.81 52.63
N ALA A 691 3.54 3.71 52.03
CA ALA A 691 2.26 3.93 52.68
C ALA A 691 1.48 2.61 52.73
N VAL A 692 0.90 2.32 53.88
CA VAL A 692 0.03 1.15 54.09
C VAL A 692 -1.33 1.65 54.56
N CYS A 693 -2.40 1.23 53.91
CA CYS A 693 -3.74 1.74 54.12
C CYS A 693 -4.74 0.60 54.31
N ALA A 694 -5.52 0.66 55.39
CA ALA A 694 -6.69 -0.21 55.58
C ALA A 694 -7.95 0.48 55.07
N LEU A 695 -8.71 -0.20 54.21
CA LEU A 695 -10.05 0.22 53.81
C LEU A 695 -11.06 -0.40 54.76
N VAL A 696 -11.74 0.45 55.53
CA VAL A 696 -12.63 0.03 56.62
C VAL A 696 -13.96 0.77 56.52
N GLU A 697 -15.01 0.15 57.04
CA GLU A 697 -16.32 0.79 57.18
C GLU A 697 -16.26 1.84 58.29
N ASN A 698 -16.84 3.02 58.06
CA ASN A 698 -16.86 4.09 59.05
C ASN A 698 -17.76 3.69 60.23
N PRO A 699 -17.22 3.54 61.46
CA PRO A 699 -18.00 3.09 62.60
C PRO A 699 -19.01 4.13 63.11
N ASP A 700 -18.88 5.40 62.71
CA ASP A 700 -19.71 6.51 63.20
C ASP A 700 -20.99 6.76 62.37
N GLU A 701 -21.23 5.97 61.31
CA GLU A 701 -22.40 6.12 60.43
C GLU A 701 -23.50 5.08 60.73
N GLN A 702 -24.77 5.49 60.62
CA GLN A 702 -25.94 4.62 60.81
C GLN A 702 -25.96 3.49 59.76
N GLU A 703 -26.54 2.33 60.11
CA GLU A 703 -26.55 1.09 59.31
C GLU A 703 -26.99 1.27 57.84
N ASP A 704 -27.80 2.28 57.53
CA ASP A 704 -28.32 2.54 56.19
C ASP A 704 -27.36 3.33 55.26
N ASN A 705 -26.22 3.85 55.74
CA ASN A 705 -25.32 4.68 54.93
C ASN A 705 -23.83 4.43 55.22
N ILE A 706 -23.40 3.17 55.18
CA ILE A 706 -22.02 2.74 55.46
C ILE A 706 -21.05 3.30 54.42
N ARG A 707 -20.24 4.31 54.77
CA ARG A 707 -19.12 4.77 53.93
C ARG A 707 -17.82 4.06 54.26
N ILE A 708 -16.99 3.90 53.24
CA ILE A 708 -15.64 3.37 53.37
C ILE A 708 -14.67 4.51 53.62
N VAL A 709 -13.78 4.35 54.60
CA VAL A 709 -12.71 5.32 54.93
C VAL A 709 -11.34 4.66 54.88
N ALA A 710 -10.33 5.45 54.53
CA ALA A 710 -8.92 5.05 54.55
C ALA A 710 -8.30 5.28 55.93
N ARG A 711 -7.76 4.23 56.54
CA ARG A 711 -6.84 4.34 57.69
C ARG A 711 -5.41 4.25 57.21
N GLU A 712 -4.78 5.40 57.06
CA GLU A 712 -3.43 5.55 56.49
C GLU A 712 -2.33 5.43 57.57
N PHE A 713 -1.30 4.65 57.27
CA PHE A 713 -0.10 4.51 58.09
C PHE A 713 1.14 4.67 57.21
N THR A 714 2.11 5.44 57.69
CA THR A 714 3.46 5.45 57.09
C THR A 714 4.17 4.13 57.42
N GLY A 715 5.10 3.69 56.56
CA GLY A 715 5.89 2.48 56.79
C GLY A 715 6.56 2.47 58.18
N LYS A 716 7.12 3.61 58.60
CA LYS A 716 7.71 3.77 59.94
C LYS A 716 6.70 3.56 61.07
N LYS A 717 5.48 4.11 60.94
CA LYS A 717 4.45 3.98 61.97
C LYS A 717 3.93 2.54 62.04
N PHE A 718 3.68 1.92 60.89
CA PHE A 718 3.18 0.55 60.83
C PHE A 718 4.23 -0.47 61.27
N SER A 719 5.51 -0.30 60.91
CA SER A 719 6.62 -1.14 61.40
C SER A 719 6.70 -1.14 62.94
N LYS A 720 6.44 0.00 63.58
CA LYS A 720 6.35 0.07 65.05
C LYS A 720 5.15 -0.73 65.60
N LEU A 721 4.00 -0.67 64.93
CA LEU A 721 2.80 -1.42 65.32
C LEU A 721 3.01 -2.94 65.17
N LEU A 722 3.68 -3.38 64.09
CA LEU A 722 4.06 -4.79 63.91
C LEU A 722 4.98 -5.27 65.04
N LYS A 723 6.01 -4.48 65.40
CA LYS A 723 6.93 -4.82 66.50
C LYS A 723 6.25 -4.81 67.87
N ALA A 724 5.28 -3.92 68.09
CA ALA A 724 4.61 -3.76 69.38
C ALA A 724 3.55 -4.84 69.66
N GLY A 725 2.87 -5.36 68.62
CA GLY A 725 1.75 -6.28 68.85
C GLY A 725 1.34 -7.13 67.65
N ASN A 726 2.16 -7.25 66.61
CA ASN A 726 1.88 -8.05 65.42
C ASN A 726 0.51 -7.71 64.78
N VAL A 727 0.19 -6.42 64.71
CA VAL A 727 -1.13 -5.90 64.31
C VAL A 727 -1.49 -6.34 62.89
N ASP A 728 -2.66 -6.97 62.73
CA ASP A 728 -3.22 -7.31 61.42
C ASP A 728 -4.04 -6.15 60.87
N LEU A 729 -3.48 -5.45 59.87
CA LEU A 729 -4.10 -4.28 59.25
C LEU A 729 -5.44 -4.60 58.57
N ARG A 730 -5.66 -5.86 58.17
CA ARG A 730 -6.91 -6.28 57.50
C ARG A 730 -8.12 -6.23 58.43
N ARG A 731 -7.88 -6.25 59.75
CA ARG A 731 -8.90 -6.23 60.82
C ARG A 731 -8.88 -4.94 61.62
N ALA A 732 -8.36 -3.85 61.05
CA ALA A 732 -8.27 -2.56 61.72
C ALA A 732 -9.66 -1.91 61.86
N HIS A 733 -10.55 -2.47 62.68
CA HIS A 733 -11.89 -1.93 62.99
C HIS A 733 -11.85 -0.62 63.75
#